data_AF-A0A0L8M1Z2-F1
#
_entry.id   AF-A0A0L8M1Z2-F1
#
_cell.length_a   1.000
_cell.length_b   1.000
_cell.length_c   1.000
_cell.angle_alpha   90.00
_cell.angle_beta   90.00
_cell.angle_gamma   90.00
#
_symmetry.space_group_name_H-M   'P 1'
#
loop_
_entity.id
_entity.type
_entity.pdbx_description
1 polymer ?
#
loop_
_entity_poly.entity_id
_entity_poly.type
_entity_poly.pdbx_seq_one_letter_code
_entity_poly.pdbx_strand_id
1 'polypeptide(L)'
;ARPARRLPPALPLADLTAAEAETARARLGIPADAVREADARHPLTLHLLAGIRAAEVTAGRPGRDEVFAAHLDLLCLRAAVRIAAACADAGGARVHGPGVRRLAARVAGRVHEAARRALGPGQGQLDRAAFEELFPWRTGWASAVLTEGLLVPAGPGYRFAHEELSDWIQAGHLDVPTALGLLVHGPAVPGLPVPRHRIGPVLEALRRLAPDPLRRELIALVDRLNRFAEEEEQEEEQEEETGQATDRVWWAARLLRETLLRAPDARPHLPVLHALAEHVARAGPGEFGGWFWNRLRLPEPDRLDLLRRLLPADPAEAVPGDRYLDAAARRLARDPQRAQPLLCAWFTDGRRLRGRPGATVATAAQALLHTHRGLAPDDLTEALVTAAHPRADELLAVLAEEEPSALCRAVDRWAHDERPERRVAAAAYGLATAPHVRTPTDRELLRRAARALLARPADATLHGSALAILLRDPHVRGRYLPDALACFRDPEPGSRLPAEALVAALPVLPDPDEVFAALRARADGEVVRALAALTTPGLARRAGDLVREHLARHPGDAPHAAFFVDRRLDQGPAAASVVRPLVLDLLLGAPAVVRAELALVLAAPGGEASHPLRGDLADTLLREEADPQVLDVFLGAVAAGASARPEDRTRELLRRTGRQLLRAPGGPAVFERRTVELARAEPAFGALVARWLVTAEAEAAALLGPSARRTVETLSRAAADVT
;
A
#
# COMPACT_ATOMS: atom_id res chain seq x y z
N ALA A 1 -5.54 8.99 25.30
CA ALA A 1 -5.51 8.67 26.73
C ALA A 1 -6.95 8.64 27.23
N ARG A 2 -7.45 7.50 27.71
CA ARG A 2 -8.73 7.48 28.44
C ARG A 2 -8.50 8.22 29.77
N PRO A 3 -9.36 9.18 30.15
CA PRO A 3 -9.19 9.90 31.42
C PRO A 3 -9.27 8.91 32.59
N ALA A 4 -8.45 9.15 33.62
CA ALA A 4 -8.51 8.41 34.88
C ALA A 4 -9.96 8.44 35.40
N ARG A 5 -10.45 7.29 35.90
CA ARG A 5 -11.87 6.94 36.18
C ARG A 5 -12.68 7.87 37.11
N ARG A 6 -12.21 9.07 37.46
CA ARG A 6 -12.90 10.05 38.32
C ARG A 6 -12.74 11.53 37.92
N LEU A 7 -12.08 11.84 36.80
CA LEU A 7 -12.03 13.21 36.28
C LEU A 7 -13.15 13.42 35.26
N PRO A 8 -13.79 14.61 35.22
CA PRO A 8 -14.76 14.92 34.17
C PRO A 8 -14.09 14.79 32.79
N PRO A 9 -14.85 14.43 31.74
CA PRO A 9 -14.32 14.36 30.39
C PRO A 9 -13.67 15.70 30.01
N ALA A 10 -12.35 15.67 29.79
CA ALA A 10 -11.58 16.84 29.38
C ALA A 10 -11.46 16.85 27.86
N LEU A 11 -11.74 18.00 27.24
CA LEU A 11 -11.53 18.21 25.81
C LEU A 11 -10.12 18.77 25.61
N PRO A 12 -9.23 18.06 24.89
CA PRO A 12 -7.90 18.61 24.57
C PRO A 12 -8.07 19.81 23.65
N LEU A 13 -7.68 21.00 24.13
CA LEU A 13 -7.66 22.21 23.32
C LEU A 13 -6.29 22.30 22.63
N ALA A 14 -6.31 22.40 21.31
CA ALA A 14 -5.13 22.71 20.51
C ALA A 14 -5.05 24.22 20.24
N ASP A 15 -4.11 24.65 19.39
CA ASP A 15 -4.12 26.02 18.86
C ASP A 15 -5.48 26.35 18.23
N LEU A 16 -5.89 27.61 18.40
CA LEU A 16 -7.12 28.13 17.80
C LEU A 16 -7.08 27.94 16.28
N THR A 17 -8.23 27.72 15.62
CA THR A 17 -8.31 27.84 14.15
C THR A 17 -7.92 29.25 13.69
N ALA A 18 -7.61 29.43 12.41
CA ALA A 18 -7.24 30.76 11.88
C ALA A 18 -8.32 31.83 12.18
N ALA A 19 -9.60 31.48 11.99
CA ALA A 19 -10.74 32.35 12.26
C ALA A 19 -10.94 32.63 13.76
N GLU A 20 -10.79 31.61 14.61
CA GLU A 20 -10.86 31.78 16.06
C GLU A 20 -9.72 32.65 16.59
N ALA A 21 -8.50 32.48 16.06
CA ALA A 21 -7.33 33.27 16.43
C ALA A 21 -7.48 34.74 16.03
N GLU A 22 -8.02 35.02 14.84
CA GLU A 22 -8.35 36.38 14.41
C GLU A 22 -9.38 37.03 15.36
N THR A 23 -10.45 36.31 15.68
CA THR A 23 -11.48 36.78 16.62
C THR A 23 -10.90 37.03 18.02
N ALA A 24 -10.07 36.12 18.52
CA ALA A 24 -9.43 36.26 19.83
C ALA A 24 -8.50 37.48 19.87
N ARG A 25 -7.68 37.67 18.83
CA ARG A 25 -6.78 38.84 18.72
C ARG A 25 -7.55 40.16 18.69
N ALA A 26 -8.63 40.25 17.92
CA ALA A 26 -9.48 41.43 17.88
C ALA A 26 -10.07 41.77 19.26
N ARG A 27 -10.58 40.77 19.99
CA ARG A 27 -11.13 40.94 21.35
C ARG A 27 -10.08 41.34 22.38
N LEU A 28 -8.85 40.85 22.22
CA LEU A 28 -7.72 41.14 23.11
C LEU A 28 -6.96 42.42 22.72
N GLY A 29 -7.35 43.12 21.65
CA GLY A 29 -6.67 44.34 21.19
C GLY A 29 -5.26 44.08 20.63
N ILE A 30 -5.02 42.89 20.07
CA ILE A 30 -3.72 42.48 19.51
C ILE A 30 -3.74 42.69 17.99
N PRO A 31 -2.89 43.58 17.43
CA PRO A 31 -2.77 43.75 15.99
C PRO A 31 -2.35 42.46 15.27
N ALA A 32 -2.74 42.33 14.00
CA ALA A 32 -2.49 41.12 13.20
C ALA A 32 -1.00 40.76 13.10
N ASP A 33 -0.13 41.76 13.18
CA ASP A 33 1.31 41.63 13.04
C ASP A 33 2.07 41.75 14.37
N ALA A 34 1.39 41.77 15.52
CA ALA A 34 2.01 42.01 16.82
C ALA A 34 2.63 40.77 17.48
N VAL A 35 2.61 39.61 16.83
CA VAL A 35 3.15 38.33 17.32
C VAL A 35 3.68 37.52 16.14
N ARG A 36 4.70 36.70 16.34
CA ARG A 36 5.20 35.81 15.28
C ARG A 36 4.10 34.86 14.81
N GLU A 37 4.07 34.59 13.50
CA GLU A 37 3.01 33.78 12.87
C GLU A 37 2.84 32.40 13.52
N ALA A 38 3.95 31.76 13.89
CA ALA A 38 3.94 30.45 14.55
C ALA A 38 3.16 30.43 15.88
N ASP A 39 3.11 31.56 16.59
CA ASP A 39 2.49 31.69 17.91
C ASP A 39 1.17 32.49 17.87
N ALA A 40 0.77 32.99 16.68
CA ALA A 40 -0.38 33.86 16.50
C ALA A 40 -1.74 33.19 16.78
N ARG A 41 -1.74 31.87 16.95
CA ARG A 41 -2.92 31.04 17.20
C ARG A 41 -2.93 30.40 18.59
N HIS A 42 -1.89 30.65 19.39
CA HIS A 42 -1.69 30.00 20.67
C HIS A 42 -2.45 30.74 21.80
N PRO A 43 -3.46 30.13 22.44
CA PRO A 43 -4.35 30.83 23.38
C PRO A 43 -3.64 31.55 24.53
N LEU A 44 -2.73 30.86 25.22
CA LEU A 44 -2.02 31.45 26.37
C LEU A 44 -1.11 32.61 25.94
N THR A 45 -0.30 32.42 24.89
CA THR A 45 0.55 33.49 24.32
C THR A 45 -0.24 34.74 23.98
N LEU A 46 -1.41 34.61 23.33
CA LEU A 46 -2.27 35.75 23.06
C LEU A 46 -2.77 36.42 24.35
N HIS A 47 -3.23 35.65 25.33
CA HIS A 47 -3.69 36.18 26.60
C HIS A 47 -2.60 36.95 27.35
N LEU A 48 -1.39 36.39 27.46
CA LEU A 48 -0.27 37.02 28.15
C LEU A 48 0.24 38.25 27.40
N LEU A 49 0.27 38.21 26.06
CA LEU A 49 0.63 39.35 25.23
C LEU A 49 -0.35 40.51 25.41
N ALA A 50 -1.65 40.25 25.54
CA ALA A 50 -2.64 41.29 25.82
C ALA A 50 -2.32 42.00 27.16
N GLY A 51 -1.96 41.24 28.19
CA GLY A 51 -1.54 41.79 29.49
C GLY A 51 -0.27 42.64 29.41
N ILE A 52 0.72 42.22 28.62
CA ILE A 52 1.96 42.98 28.38
C ILE A 52 1.67 44.30 27.65
N ARG A 53 0.82 44.26 26.62
CA ARG A 53 0.42 45.45 25.86
C ARG A 53 -0.42 46.41 26.69
N ALA A 54 -1.26 45.91 27.59
CA ALA A 54 -2.00 46.73 28.54
C ALA A 54 -1.07 47.47 29.55
N ALA A 55 0.15 46.97 29.74
CA ALA A 55 1.22 47.67 30.47
C ALA A 55 2.06 48.58 29.55
N GLU A 56 1.54 48.96 28.39
CA GLU A 56 2.15 49.87 27.40
C GLU A 56 3.44 49.36 26.75
N VAL A 57 3.74 48.06 26.85
CA VAL A 57 4.86 47.42 26.15
C VAL A 57 4.37 46.87 24.82
N THR A 58 4.50 47.64 23.74
CA THR A 58 3.89 47.33 22.44
C THR A 58 4.88 47.09 21.29
N ALA A 59 6.18 47.25 21.54
CA ALA A 59 7.22 47.16 20.52
C ALA A 59 7.54 45.73 20.08
N GLY A 60 7.83 45.55 18.79
CA GLY A 60 8.29 44.28 18.20
C GLY A 60 7.18 43.29 17.87
N ARG A 61 7.60 42.10 17.42
CA ARG A 61 6.74 40.96 17.07
C ARG A 61 7.21 39.73 17.84
N PRO A 62 6.94 39.65 19.15
CA PRO A 62 7.51 38.60 19.97
C PRO A 62 6.98 37.21 19.60
N GLY A 63 7.80 36.19 19.85
CA GLY A 63 7.39 34.80 19.86
C GLY A 63 7.05 34.34 21.28
N ARG A 64 6.60 33.09 21.44
CA ARG A 64 6.13 32.58 22.74
C ARG A 64 7.15 32.72 23.87
N ASP A 65 8.42 32.41 23.62
CA ASP A 65 9.47 32.49 24.65
C ASP A 65 9.71 33.93 25.14
N GLU A 66 9.67 34.90 24.23
CA GLU A 66 9.80 36.33 24.58
C GLU A 66 8.54 36.84 25.30
N VAL A 67 7.35 36.37 24.93
CA VAL A 67 6.10 36.69 25.64
C VAL A 67 6.14 36.14 27.08
N PHE A 68 6.60 34.90 27.27
CA PHE A 68 6.73 34.32 28.61
C PHE A 68 7.76 35.06 29.47
N ALA A 69 8.92 35.40 28.91
CA ALA A 69 9.93 36.22 29.59
C ALA A 69 9.38 37.60 29.96
N ALA A 70 8.77 38.32 29.02
CA ALA A 70 8.22 39.66 29.26
C ALA A 70 7.06 39.64 30.27
N HIS A 71 6.21 38.62 30.24
CA HIS A 71 5.14 38.45 31.21
C HIS A 71 5.71 38.19 32.62
N LEU A 72 6.71 37.31 32.74
CA LEU A 72 7.39 37.04 34.00
C LEU A 72 8.05 38.30 34.58
N ASP A 73 8.77 39.06 33.74
CA ASP A 73 9.40 40.32 34.14
C ASP A 73 8.38 41.35 34.61
N LEU A 74 7.25 41.47 33.89
CA LEU A 74 6.15 42.35 34.27
C LEU A 74 5.57 41.97 35.64
N LEU A 75 5.30 40.69 35.88
CA LEU A 75 4.79 40.21 37.17
C LEU A 75 5.81 40.41 38.31
N CYS A 76 7.10 40.17 38.04
CA CYS A 76 8.16 40.43 39.02
C CYS A 76 8.27 41.93 39.36
N LEU A 77 8.09 42.81 38.35
CA LEU A 77 8.06 44.25 38.55
C LEU A 77 6.85 44.68 39.39
N ARG A 78 5.65 44.18 39.09
CA ARG A 78 4.43 44.51 39.86
C ARG A 78 4.52 43.99 41.30
N ALA A 79 5.04 42.79 41.50
CA ALA A 79 5.30 42.25 42.83
C ALA A 79 6.31 43.11 43.60
N ALA A 80 7.39 43.56 42.95
CA ALA A 80 8.37 44.46 43.55
C ALA A 80 7.76 45.82 43.95
N VAL A 81 6.87 46.39 43.12
CA VAL A 81 6.13 47.61 43.46
C VAL A 81 5.27 47.41 44.71
N ARG A 82 4.56 46.28 44.83
CA ARG A 82 3.75 45.96 46.02
C ARG A 82 4.59 45.75 47.27
N ILE A 83 5.70 45.02 47.16
CA ILE A 83 6.63 44.81 48.27
C ILE A 83 7.18 46.16 48.74
N ALA A 84 7.58 47.04 47.81
CA ALA A 84 8.08 48.37 48.14
C ALA A 84 7.01 49.22 48.85
N ALA A 85 5.74 49.13 48.43
CA ALA A 85 4.63 49.81 49.09
C ALA A 85 4.39 49.26 50.52
N ALA A 86 4.31 47.94 50.68
CA ALA A 86 4.12 47.31 51.99
C ALA A 86 5.27 47.61 52.98
N CYS A 87 6.51 47.68 52.49
CA CYS A 87 7.65 48.10 53.31
C CYS A 87 7.57 49.57 53.73
N ALA A 88 7.08 50.46 52.85
CA ALA A 88 6.89 51.87 53.19
C ALA A 88 5.79 52.06 54.24
N ASP A 89 4.68 51.31 54.13
CA ASP A 89 3.57 51.33 55.09
C ASP A 89 3.98 50.79 56.46
N ALA A 90 4.96 49.87 56.52
CA ALA A 90 5.56 49.36 57.74
C ALA A 90 6.66 50.26 58.35
N GLY A 91 6.79 51.52 57.89
CA GLY A 91 7.76 52.49 58.40
C GLY A 91 9.16 52.44 57.76
N GLY A 92 9.33 51.70 56.67
CA GLY A 92 10.58 51.60 55.91
C GLY A 92 10.82 52.77 54.94
N ALA A 93 12.07 52.94 54.49
CA ALA A 93 12.43 53.96 53.51
C ALA A 93 11.78 53.71 52.14
N ARG A 94 11.25 54.77 51.51
CA ARG A 94 10.65 54.69 50.17
C ARG A 94 11.68 54.27 49.13
N VAL A 95 11.36 53.22 48.38
CA VAL A 95 12.23 52.69 47.31
C VAL A 95 11.88 53.38 45.98
N HIS A 96 12.84 54.07 45.36
CA HIS A 96 12.65 54.72 44.06
C HIS A 96 12.93 53.79 42.87
N GLY A 97 12.62 54.25 41.65
CA GLY A 97 12.65 53.46 40.40
C GLY A 97 13.84 52.49 40.23
N PRO A 98 15.11 52.92 40.38
CA PRO A 98 16.25 51.99 40.31
C PRO A 98 16.26 50.91 41.39
N GLY A 99 15.76 51.23 42.59
CA GLY A 99 15.60 50.28 43.69
C GLY A 99 14.49 49.27 43.45
N VAL A 100 13.37 49.69 42.83
CA VAL A 100 12.28 48.80 42.42
C VAL A 100 12.76 47.82 41.35
N ARG A 101 13.56 48.26 40.37
CA ARG A 101 14.16 47.36 39.37
C ARG A 101 15.09 46.31 40.00
N ARG A 102 15.94 46.70 40.96
CA ARG A 102 16.77 45.74 41.72
C ARG A 102 15.94 44.79 42.57
N LEU A 103 14.79 45.24 43.09
CA LEU A 103 13.88 44.37 43.82
C LEU A 103 13.17 43.39 42.88
N ALA A 104 12.75 43.82 41.69
CA ALA A 104 12.17 42.96 40.65
C ALA A 104 13.15 41.86 40.23
N ALA A 105 14.44 42.19 40.03
CA ALA A 105 15.48 41.19 39.76
C ALA A 105 15.65 40.17 40.90
N ARG A 106 15.50 40.60 42.16
CA ARG A 106 15.50 39.68 43.31
C ARG A 106 14.26 38.80 43.36
N VAL A 107 13.09 39.35 43.05
CA VAL A 107 11.84 38.56 42.92
C VAL A 107 12.00 37.52 41.81
N ALA A 108 12.51 37.90 40.63
CA ALA A 108 12.80 36.98 39.54
C ALA A 108 13.75 35.86 39.99
N GLY A 109 14.85 36.18 40.68
CA GLY A 109 15.77 35.18 41.23
C GLY A 109 15.10 34.19 42.18
N ARG A 110 14.20 34.65 43.07
CA ARG A 110 13.42 33.77 43.96
C ARG A 110 12.40 32.93 43.21
N VAL A 111 11.81 33.47 42.14
CA VAL A 111 10.88 32.74 41.27
C VAL A 111 11.59 31.63 40.49
N HIS A 112 12.80 31.88 39.98
CA HIS A 112 13.64 30.85 39.37
C HIS A 112 14.04 29.77 40.38
N GLU A 113 14.35 30.14 41.61
CA GLU A 113 14.59 29.17 42.68
C GLU A 113 13.33 28.37 43.04
N ALA A 114 12.16 29.00 43.06
CA ALA A 114 10.89 28.30 43.24
C ALA A 114 10.62 27.30 42.10
N ALA A 115 10.92 27.68 40.85
CA ALA A 115 10.83 26.79 39.69
C ALA A 115 11.79 25.59 39.82
N ARG A 116 13.04 25.82 40.23
CA ARG A 116 14.02 24.76 40.49
C ARG A 116 13.52 23.79 41.57
N ARG A 117 13.02 24.30 42.70
CA ARG A 117 12.52 23.47 43.82
C ARG A 117 11.26 22.69 43.43
N ALA A 118 10.42 23.25 42.57
CA ALA A 118 9.21 22.59 42.04
C ALA A 118 9.52 21.40 41.10
N LEU A 119 10.76 21.23 40.62
CA LEU A 119 11.21 20.02 39.91
C LEU A 119 11.51 18.84 40.86
N GLY A 120 11.65 19.10 42.17
CA GLY A 120 11.86 18.07 43.18
C GLY A 120 10.63 17.17 43.40
N PRO A 121 10.65 16.29 44.42
CA PRO A 121 9.61 15.26 44.65
C PRO A 121 8.18 15.78 44.95
N GLY A 122 7.94 17.10 44.91
CA GLY A 122 6.68 17.77 45.24
C GLY A 122 5.61 17.84 44.14
N GLN A 123 5.57 16.92 43.17
CA GLN A 123 4.55 16.88 42.09
C GLN A 123 4.36 18.22 41.33
N GLY A 124 5.42 19.02 41.16
CA GLY A 124 5.32 20.33 40.50
C GLY A 124 4.79 21.46 41.39
N GLN A 125 4.61 21.22 42.69
CA GLN A 125 4.21 22.21 43.69
C GLN A 125 5.38 22.53 44.61
N LEU A 126 5.39 23.76 45.11
CA LEU A 126 6.22 24.18 46.22
C LEU A 126 5.46 23.92 47.52
N ASP A 127 6.05 23.18 48.44
CA ASP A 127 5.45 23.01 49.76
C ASP A 127 5.39 24.34 50.54
N ARG A 128 4.59 24.38 51.60
CA ARG A 128 4.38 25.61 52.38
C ARG A 128 5.66 26.14 53.03
N ALA A 129 6.58 25.25 53.42
CA ALA A 129 7.81 25.65 54.09
C ALA A 129 8.79 26.30 53.10
N ALA A 130 8.99 25.67 51.95
CA ALA A 130 9.81 26.18 50.87
C ALA A 130 9.21 27.48 50.28
N PHE A 131 7.88 27.61 50.23
CA PHE A 131 7.23 28.87 49.85
C PHE A 131 7.53 30.00 50.83
N GLU A 132 7.37 29.78 52.14
CA GLU A 132 7.64 30.81 53.15
C GLU A 132 9.12 31.21 53.20
N GLU A 133 10.03 30.26 52.94
CA GLU A 133 11.46 30.54 52.85
C GLU A 133 11.80 31.47 51.66
N LEU A 134 11.17 31.24 50.50
CA LEU A 134 11.41 32.04 49.30
C LEU A 134 10.64 33.37 49.29
N PHE A 135 9.44 33.38 49.88
CA PHE A 135 8.51 34.51 49.89
C PHE A 135 7.92 34.71 51.30
N PRO A 136 8.64 35.38 52.22
CA PRO A 136 8.18 35.51 53.59
C PRO A 136 6.88 36.32 53.72
N TRP A 137 5.93 35.86 54.55
CA TRP A 137 4.71 36.61 54.85
C TRP A 137 5.00 37.95 55.53
N ARG A 138 5.97 37.96 56.47
CA ARG A 138 6.27 39.13 57.32
C ARG A 138 6.74 40.36 56.55
N THR A 139 7.33 40.16 55.37
CA THR A 139 7.85 41.23 54.52
C THR A 139 6.92 41.57 53.36
N GLY A 140 5.73 40.98 53.31
CA GLY A 140 4.74 41.20 52.24
C GLY A 140 5.05 40.48 50.92
N TRP A 141 6.12 39.67 50.85
CA TRP A 141 6.52 38.98 49.62
C TRP A 141 5.49 37.95 49.18
N ALA A 142 5.04 37.09 50.10
CA ALA A 142 3.98 36.10 49.83
C ALA A 142 2.72 36.78 49.28
N SER A 143 2.24 37.82 49.96
CA SER A 143 1.03 38.55 49.54
C SER A 143 1.21 39.17 48.14
N ALA A 144 2.38 39.73 47.85
CA ALA A 144 2.67 40.33 46.54
C ALA A 144 2.66 39.31 45.40
N VAL A 145 3.34 38.16 45.55
CA VAL A 145 3.41 37.14 44.49
C VAL A 145 2.09 36.40 44.28
N LEU A 146 1.29 36.22 45.34
CA LEU A 146 -0.06 35.64 45.23
C LEU A 146 -1.06 36.62 44.60
N THR A 147 -0.99 37.90 44.96
CA THR A 147 -1.88 38.93 44.40
C THR A 147 -1.63 39.18 42.92
N GLU A 148 -0.35 39.17 42.51
CA GLU A 148 0.03 39.30 41.10
C GLU A 148 -0.14 37.99 40.31
N GLY A 149 -0.52 36.90 40.95
CA GLY A 149 -0.76 35.61 40.28
C GLY A 149 0.50 34.93 39.76
N LEU A 150 1.69 35.27 40.28
CA LEU A 150 2.92 34.50 39.99
C LEU A 150 2.78 33.06 40.48
N LEU A 151 2.26 32.92 41.70
CA LEU A 151 1.96 31.65 42.34
C LEU A 151 0.51 31.66 42.82
N VAL A 152 -0.11 30.49 42.82
CA VAL A 152 -1.47 30.28 43.30
C VAL A 152 -1.49 29.09 44.28
N PRO A 153 -2.39 29.10 45.28
CA PRO A 153 -2.59 27.94 46.14
C PRO A 153 -3.00 26.71 45.31
N ALA A 154 -2.39 25.56 45.59
CA ALA A 154 -2.72 24.29 44.99
C ALA A 154 -2.56 23.16 46.01
N GLY A 155 -3.69 22.60 46.45
CA GLY A 155 -3.69 21.58 47.50
C GLY A 155 -2.98 22.08 48.78
N PRO A 156 -1.98 21.34 49.31
CA PRO A 156 -1.25 21.74 50.52
C PRO A 156 -0.13 22.77 50.26
N GLY A 157 0.12 23.14 49.00
CA GLY A 157 1.24 23.99 48.61
C GLY A 157 0.86 25.08 47.60
N TYR A 158 1.83 25.48 46.79
CA TYR A 158 1.72 26.56 45.82
C TYR A 158 2.27 26.11 44.46
N ARG A 159 1.68 26.59 43.37
CA ARG A 159 2.17 26.35 42.00
C ARG A 159 2.10 27.61 41.17
N PHE A 160 2.77 27.62 40.03
CA PHE A 160 2.60 28.69 39.05
C PHE A 160 1.17 28.72 38.51
N ALA A 161 0.64 29.92 38.28
CA ALA A 161 -0.74 30.10 37.82
C ALA A 161 -1.00 29.39 36.47
N HIS A 162 -0.05 29.52 35.55
CA HIS A 162 -0.10 28.93 34.21
C HIS A 162 0.87 27.76 34.10
N GLU A 163 0.36 26.58 33.71
CA GLU A 163 1.14 25.33 33.61
C GLU A 163 2.23 25.44 32.53
N GLU A 164 1.91 25.93 31.34
CA GLU A 164 2.94 26.07 30.29
C GLU A 164 4.04 27.08 30.63
N LEU A 165 3.71 28.16 31.35
CA LEU A 165 4.70 29.10 31.87
C LEU A 165 5.58 28.42 32.93
N SER A 166 4.97 27.60 33.78
CA SER A 166 5.66 26.76 34.75
C SER A 166 6.65 25.82 34.07
N ASP A 167 6.21 25.12 33.03
CA ASP A 167 7.03 24.18 32.27
C ASP A 167 8.21 24.89 31.61
N TRP A 168 7.95 26.06 31.04
CA TRP A 168 8.96 26.93 30.44
C TRP A 168 10.02 27.40 31.43
N ILE A 169 9.64 27.91 32.60
CA ILE A 169 10.63 28.37 33.57
C ILE A 169 11.39 27.19 34.20
N GLN A 170 10.70 26.08 34.48
CA GLN A 170 11.31 24.88 35.05
C GLN A 170 12.28 24.20 34.09
N ALA A 171 11.96 24.15 32.80
CA ALA A 171 12.87 23.62 31.77
C ALA A 171 14.23 24.33 31.74
N GLY A 172 14.29 25.60 32.15
CA GLY A 172 15.57 26.34 32.25
C GLY A 172 16.48 25.87 33.38
N HIS A 173 15.96 25.06 34.30
CA HIS A 173 16.69 24.52 35.44
C HIS A 173 16.83 23.00 35.40
N LEU A 174 16.27 22.35 34.38
CA LEU A 174 16.27 20.90 34.24
C LEU A 174 17.51 20.43 33.51
N ASP A 175 18.28 19.54 34.14
CA ASP A 175 19.36 18.81 33.46
C ASP A 175 18.79 17.61 32.71
N VAL A 176 18.77 17.69 31.38
CA VAL A 176 18.13 16.68 30.52
C VAL A 176 18.75 15.28 30.71
N PRO A 177 20.08 15.10 30.68
CA PRO A 177 20.68 13.79 30.88
C PRO A 177 20.32 13.16 32.24
N THR A 178 20.37 13.93 33.34
CA THR A 178 19.96 13.42 34.65
C THR A 178 18.47 13.06 34.67
N ALA A 179 17.61 13.90 34.08
CA ALA A 179 16.18 13.64 34.03
C ALA A 179 15.86 12.37 33.22
N LEU A 180 16.47 12.19 32.05
CA LEU A 180 16.30 10.97 31.25
C LEU A 180 16.93 9.74 31.92
N GLY A 181 18.01 9.93 32.67
CA GLY A 181 18.57 8.93 33.59
C GLY A 181 17.53 8.43 34.59
N LEU A 182 16.77 9.33 35.22
CA LEU A 182 15.74 8.95 36.19
C LEU A 182 14.47 8.39 35.53
N LEU A 183 14.05 8.95 34.39
CA LEU A 183 12.76 8.64 33.77
C LEU A 183 12.80 7.41 32.85
N VAL A 184 13.96 7.10 32.25
CA VAL A 184 14.05 6.13 31.15
C VAL A 184 15.26 5.20 31.25
N HIS A 185 16.46 5.75 31.43
CA HIS A 185 17.71 5.01 31.23
C HIS A 185 18.22 4.28 32.48
N GLY A 186 17.93 4.80 33.67
CA GLY A 186 18.44 4.27 34.94
C GLY A 186 17.66 3.06 35.46
N PRO A 187 18.23 2.37 36.47
CA PRO A 187 17.53 1.31 37.18
C PRO A 187 16.30 1.89 37.88
N ALA A 188 15.27 1.07 38.09
CA ALA A 188 14.11 1.54 38.83
C ALA A 188 14.52 1.82 40.29
N VAL A 189 14.43 3.09 40.70
CA VAL A 189 14.80 3.51 42.05
C VAL A 189 13.57 3.38 42.95
N PRO A 190 13.69 2.81 44.17
CA PRO A 190 12.59 2.78 45.14
C PRO A 190 12.15 4.21 45.50
N GLY A 191 10.92 4.57 45.13
CA GLY A 191 10.34 5.90 45.36
C GLY A 191 9.01 6.11 44.63
N LEU A 192 8.35 7.25 44.86
CA LEU A 192 7.16 7.62 44.10
C LEU A 192 7.55 7.97 42.66
N PRO A 193 6.93 7.37 41.63
CA PRO A 193 7.26 7.65 40.24
C PRO A 193 6.92 9.10 39.89
N VAL A 194 7.69 9.69 38.97
CA VAL A 194 7.40 11.02 38.44
C VAL A 194 6.06 10.97 37.71
N PRO A 195 5.06 11.78 38.12
CA PRO A 195 3.74 11.71 37.50
C PRO A 195 3.77 12.09 36.02
N ARG A 196 3.06 11.33 35.17
CA ARG A 196 2.98 11.53 33.71
C ARG A 196 2.53 12.93 33.27
N HIS A 197 1.78 13.64 34.10
CA HIS A 197 1.38 15.03 33.80
C HIS A 197 2.57 16.01 33.85
N ARG A 198 3.69 15.64 34.48
CA ARG A 198 4.94 16.42 34.57
C ARG A 198 5.84 16.27 33.34
N ILE A 199 5.27 15.88 32.20
CA ILE A 199 6.02 15.73 30.95
C ILE A 199 6.41 17.08 30.32
N GLY A 200 5.65 18.14 30.61
CA GLY A 200 5.83 19.46 30.03
C GLY A 200 7.23 20.06 30.20
N PRO A 201 7.81 20.14 31.41
CA PRO A 201 9.16 20.68 31.62
C PRO A 201 10.24 19.89 30.88
N VAL A 202 10.08 18.57 30.75
CA VAL A 202 11.04 17.71 30.05
C VAL A 202 10.98 17.95 28.54
N LEU A 203 9.78 18.03 27.96
CA LEU A 203 9.60 18.37 26.54
C LEU A 203 10.14 19.75 26.19
N GLU A 204 9.90 20.71 27.08
CA GLU A 204 10.36 22.08 26.89
C GLU A 204 11.89 22.19 27.04
N ALA A 205 12.50 21.40 27.93
CA ALA A 205 13.96 21.29 28.04
C ALA A 205 14.58 20.62 26.79
N LEU A 206 13.96 19.55 26.28
CA LEU A 206 14.37 18.91 25.03
C LEU A 206 14.30 19.88 23.85
N ARG A 207 13.25 20.72 23.76
CA ARG A 207 13.11 21.75 22.71
C ARG A 207 14.24 22.77 22.71
N ARG A 208 14.86 23.03 23.87
CA ARG A 208 15.94 24.00 24.04
C ARG A 208 17.33 23.44 23.72
N LEU A 209 17.46 22.13 23.59
CA LEU A 209 18.73 21.51 23.22
C LEU A 209 19.14 21.94 21.80
N ALA A 210 20.44 22.12 21.59
CA ALA A 210 20.98 22.27 20.25
C ALA A 210 20.68 21.00 19.41
N PRO A 211 20.64 21.09 18.06
CA PRO A 211 20.23 19.99 17.19
C PRO A 211 21.01 18.68 17.40
N ASP A 212 22.32 18.75 17.61
CA ASP A 212 23.18 17.56 17.80
C ASP A 212 22.95 16.86 19.15
N PRO A 213 22.99 17.54 20.31
CA PRO A 213 22.56 16.96 21.57
C PRO A 213 21.14 16.37 21.51
N LEU A 214 20.18 17.12 20.96
CA LEU A 214 18.80 16.64 20.83
C LEU A 214 18.73 15.33 20.03
N ARG A 215 19.40 15.26 18.89
CA ARG A 215 19.43 14.03 18.08
C ARG A 215 19.99 12.84 18.86
N ARG A 216 21.07 13.04 19.63
CA ARG A 216 21.66 11.98 20.45
C ARG A 216 20.70 11.48 21.51
N GLU A 217 20.02 12.38 22.22
CA GLU A 217 19.02 11.99 23.23
C GLU A 217 17.85 11.21 22.59
N LEU A 218 17.33 11.67 21.45
CA LEU A 218 16.24 10.97 20.77
C LEU A 218 16.66 9.58 20.26
N ILE A 219 17.89 9.42 19.74
CA ILE A 219 18.41 8.09 19.38
C ILE A 219 18.49 7.19 20.63
N ALA A 220 19.04 7.71 21.73
CA ALA A 220 19.14 6.94 22.98
C ALA A 220 17.76 6.50 23.52
N LEU A 221 16.71 7.31 23.33
CA LEU A 221 15.34 6.92 23.65
C LEU A 221 14.84 5.75 22.77
N VAL A 222 15.13 5.78 21.47
CA VAL A 222 14.77 4.67 20.55
C VAL A 222 15.55 3.40 20.93
N ASP A 223 16.85 3.50 21.21
CA ASP A 223 17.67 2.36 21.65
C ASP A 223 17.16 1.76 22.96
N ARG A 224 16.62 2.60 23.85
CA ARG A 224 16.02 2.10 25.10
C ARG A 224 14.67 1.44 24.89
N LEU A 225 13.82 1.98 24.00
CA LEU A 225 12.60 1.27 23.55
C LEU A 225 12.93 -0.08 22.94
N ASN A 226 14.04 -0.17 22.20
CA ASN A 226 14.46 -1.43 21.61
C ASN A 226 14.77 -2.48 22.68
N ARG A 227 15.56 -2.10 23.70
CA ARG A 227 15.88 -2.97 24.84
C ARG A 227 14.64 -3.38 25.63
N PHE A 228 13.68 -2.48 25.86
CA PHE A 228 12.44 -2.86 26.56
C PHE A 228 11.67 -3.96 25.82
N ALA A 229 11.57 -3.87 24.49
CA ALA A 229 10.91 -4.91 23.71
C ALA A 229 11.70 -6.24 23.69
N GLU A 230 13.03 -6.22 23.83
CA GLU A 230 13.84 -7.44 23.98
C GLU A 230 13.71 -8.07 25.39
N GLU A 231 13.56 -7.23 26.42
CA GLU A 231 13.31 -7.63 27.81
C GLU A 231 11.90 -8.27 27.94
N GLU A 232 10.87 -7.68 27.33
CA GLU A 232 9.49 -8.23 27.32
C GLU A 232 9.42 -9.61 26.63
N GLU A 233 10.15 -9.84 25.54
CA GLU A 233 10.24 -11.15 24.87
C GLU A 233 10.90 -12.24 25.76
N GLN A 234 11.67 -11.86 26.78
CA GLN A 234 12.36 -12.77 27.70
C GLN A 234 11.60 -12.98 29.02
N GLU A 235 10.80 -12.00 29.45
CA GLU A 235 10.03 -12.02 30.71
C GLU A 235 8.65 -12.70 30.60
N GLU A 236 8.19 -13.09 29.41
CA GLU A 236 7.00 -13.97 29.24
C GLU A 236 7.13 -15.33 29.97
N GLU A 237 8.30 -15.66 30.54
CA GLU A 237 8.55 -16.84 31.36
C GLU A 237 8.51 -16.61 32.90
N GLN A 238 8.47 -15.37 33.41
CA GLN A 238 8.51 -15.07 34.86
C GLN A 238 7.62 -13.88 35.23
N GLU A 239 6.39 -14.15 35.72
CA GLU A 239 5.47 -13.13 36.24
C GLU A 239 5.92 -12.63 37.62
N GLU A 240 6.27 -11.34 37.74
CA GLU A 240 5.94 -10.39 38.83
C GLU A 240 6.94 -9.20 38.91
N GLU A 241 6.82 -8.18 38.03
CA GLU A 241 7.30 -6.79 38.31
C GLU A 241 6.81 -5.73 37.28
N THR A 242 5.53 -5.78 36.86
CA THR A 242 5.03 -5.09 35.64
C THR A 242 4.72 -3.58 35.76
N GLY A 243 4.88 -2.93 36.92
CA GLY A 243 4.46 -1.53 37.10
C GLY A 243 5.46 -0.45 36.63
N GLN A 244 6.75 -0.67 36.89
CA GLN A 244 7.80 0.34 36.66
C GLN A 244 8.37 0.28 35.23
N ALA A 245 8.39 -0.90 34.60
CA ALA A 245 8.77 -1.07 33.20
C ALA A 245 7.78 -0.35 32.26
N THR A 246 6.47 -0.53 32.48
CA THR A 246 5.42 0.13 31.67
C THR A 246 5.48 1.66 31.76
N ASP A 247 5.91 2.24 32.88
CA ASP A 247 6.05 3.70 33.00
C ASP A 247 7.25 4.24 32.22
N ARG A 248 8.39 3.53 32.24
CA ARG A 248 9.58 3.92 31.46
C ARG A 248 9.34 3.83 29.95
N VAL A 249 8.63 2.78 29.49
CA VAL A 249 8.18 2.66 28.09
C VAL A 249 7.30 3.84 27.70
N TRP A 250 6.34 4.22 28.57
CA TRP A 250 5.48 5.38 28.35
C TRP A 250 6.28 6.68 28.21
N TRP A 251 7.26 6.93 29.10
CA TRP A 251 8.10 8.12 29.04
C TRP A 251 8.92 8.19 27.75
N ALA A 252 9.63 7.12 27.39
CA ALA A 252 10.41 7.10 26.16
C ALA A 252 9.55 7.33 24.92
N ALA A 253 8.46 6.57 24.77
CA ALA A 253 7.58 6.68 23.61
C ALA A 253 6.92 8.07 23.52
N ARG A 254 6.44 8.60 24.65
CA ARG A 254 5.74 9.89 24.66
C ARG A 254 6.68 11.06 24.44
N LEU A 255 7.89 11.06 25.00
CA LEU A 255 8.89 12.09 24.76
C LEU A 255 9.32 12.12 23.30
N LEU A 256 9.58 10.96 22.68
CA LEU A 256 9.86 10.85 21.25
C LEU A 256 8.72 11.43 20.41
N ARG A 257 7.49 10.93 20.65
CA ARG A 257 6.29 11.32 19.91
C ARG A 257 6.03 12.82 19.95
N GLU A 258 5.99 13.40 21.16
CA GLU A 258 5.67 14.82 21.33
C GLU A 258 6.79 15.74 20.82
N THR A 259 8.06 15.36 21.01
CA THR A 259 9.19 16.16 20.53
C THR A 259 9.22 16.21 18.99
N LEU A 260 9.05 15.06 18.33
CA LEU A 260 9.04 14.98 16.86
C LEU A 260 7.83 15.67 16.23
N LEU A 261 6.64 15.61 16.85
CA LEU A 261 5.44 16.30 16.36
C LEU A 261 5.50 17.83 16.50
N ARG A 262 6.23 18.32 17.51
CA ARG A 262 6.40 19.76 17.78
C ARG A 262 7.57 20.37 17.01
N ALA A 263 8.44 19.56 16.39
CA ALA A 263 9.53 20.04 15.56
C ALA A 263 8.99 20.85 14.36
N PRO A 264 9.48 22.08 14.11
CA PRO A 264 9.03 22.91 12.99
C PRO A 264 9.41 22.31 11.63
N ASP A 265 10.52 21.57 11.58
CA ASP A 265 11.00 20.76 10.46
C ASP A 265 11.56 19.45 11.03
N ALA A 266 11.04 18.31 10.57
CA ALA A 266 11.48 17.00 11.03
C ALA A 266 12.63 16.41 10.19
N ARG A 267 13.07 17.06 9.10
CA ARG A 267 14.17 16.57 8.26
C ARG A 267 15.47 16.33 9.01
N PRO A 268 15.93 17.21 9.93
CA PRO A 268 17.16 16.96 10.70
C PRO A 268 17.08 15.70 11.58
N HIS A 269 15.85 15.24 11.86
CA HIS A 269 15.58 14.05 12.67
C HIS A 269 15.34 12.80 11.84
N LEU A 270 15.60 12.81 10.51
CA LEU A 270 15.47 11.61 9.68
C LEU A 270 16.23 10.40 10.24
N PRO A 271 17.47 10.49 10.74
CA PRO A 271 18.13 9.33 11.35
C PRO A 271 17.36 8.72 12.53
N VAL A 272 16.76 9.56 13.37
CA VAL A 272 15.89 9.14 14.50
C VAL A 272 14.63 8.46 13.96
N LEU A 273 14.01 9.04 12.93
CA LEU A 273 12.79 8.51 12.31
C LEU A 273 13.02 7.16 11.63
N HIS A 274 14.19 6.94 11.02
CA HIS A 274 14.57 5.63 10.47
C HIS A 274 14.74 4.59 11.58
N ALA A 275 15.49 4.92 12.64
CA ALA A 275 15.65 4.02 13.80
C ALA A 275 14.30 3.70 14.47
N LEU A 276 13.41 4.69 14.57
CA LEU A 276 12.06 4.51 15.09
C LEU A 276 11.21 3.62 14.18
N ALA A 277 11.34 3.75 12.85
CA ALA A 277 10.64 2.89 11.91
C ALA A 277 11.11 1.43 12.00
N GLU A 278 12.40 1.19 12.25
CA GLU A 278 12.95 -0.14 12.51
C GLU A 278 12.43 -0.73 13.83
N HIS A 279 12.38 0.08 14.90
CA HIS A 279 11.76 -0.30 16.16
C HIS A 279 10.29 -0.73 15.96
N VAL A 280 9.51 0.08 15.25
CA VAL A 280 8.10 -0.21 14.93
C VAL A 280 7.96 -1.47 14.07
N ALA A 281 8.86 -1.67 13.12
CA ALA A 281 8.86 -2.88 12.29
C ALA A 281 9.10 -4.14 13.11
N ARG A 282 9.85 -4.06 14.21
CA ARG A 282 10.08 -5.19 15.13
C ARG A 282 8.91 -5.35 16.12
N ALA A 283 8.71 -4.35 16.99
CA ALA A 283 7.83 -4.39 18.15
C ALA A 283 6.35 -4.03 17.87
N GLY A 284 6.03 -3.60 16.65
CA GLY A 284 4.68 -3.19 16.25
C GLY A 284 4.41 -1.67 16.39
N PRO A 285 3.20 -1.22 16.02
CA PRO A 285 2.91 0.21 15.84
C PRO A 285 2.92 1.04 17.12
N GLY A 286 2.58 0.48 18.30
CA GLY A 286 2.53 1.21 19.57
C GLY A 286 1.80 2.56 19.47
N GLU A 287 2.45 3.65 19.94
CA GLU A 287 1.93 5.03 19.78
C GLU A 287 2.24 5.66 18.40
N PHE A 288 2.93 4.95 17.51
CA PHE A 288 3.52 5.42 16.24
C PHE A 288 2.80 4.85 15.00
N GLY A 289 1.46 4.82 15.03
CA GLY A 289 0.62 4.43 13.89
C GLY A 289 0.63 5.43 12.72
N GLY A 290 -0.10 5.13 11.64
CA GLY A 290 -0.08 5.93 10.41
C GLY A 290 -0.43 7.42 10.58
N TRP A 291 -1.22 7.78 11.59
CA TRP A 291 -1.56 9.17 11.91
C TRP A 291 -0.33 9.99 12.36
N PHE A 292 0.62 9.38 13.07
CA PHE A 292 1.82 10.04 13.59
C PHE A 292 2.71 10.49 12.44
N TRP A 293 3.05 9.57 11.54
CA TRP A 293 3.90 9.83 10.36
C TRP A 293 3.30 10.86 9.40
N ASN A 294 1.97 10.89 9.26
CA ASN A 294 1.28 11.89 8.45
C ASN A 294 1.30 13.30 9.07
N ARG A 295 1.40 13.43 10.40
CA ARG A 295 1.48 14.71 11.10
C ARG A 295 2.89 15.30 11.17
N LEU A 296 3.92 14.50 10.92
CA LEU A 296 5.30 14.99 10.85
C LEU A 296 5.46 16.04 9.75
N ARG A 297 6.16 17.13 10.07
CA ARG A 297 6.50 18.20 9.13
C ARG A 297 7.70 17.77 8.27
N LEU A 298 7.41 16.95 7.27
CA LEU A 298 8.36 16.39 6.29
C LEU A 298 7.95 16.71 4.85
N PRO A 299 8.92 16.83 3.93
CA PRO A 299 8.66 16.74 2.50
C PRO A 299 8.00 15.41 2.13
N GLU A 300 7.25 15.42 1.02
CA GLU A 300 6.53 14.24 0.54
C GLU A 300 7.44 13.02 0.25
N PRO A 301 8.61 13.17 -0.40
CA PRO A 301 9.51 12.05 -0.68
C PRO A 301 9.96 11.34 0.61
N ASP A 302 10.40 12.09 1.61
CA ASP A 302 10.89 11.53 2.87
C ASP A 302 9.76 10.84 3.64
N ARG A 303 8.55 11.43 3.64
CA ARG A 303 7.39 10.82 4.30
C ARG A 303 7.00 9.50 3.64
N LEU A 304 6.93 9.46 2.31
CA LEU A 304 6.58 8.23 1.60
C LEU A 304 7.69 7.18 1.73
N ASP A 305 8.97 7.55 1.77
CA ASP A 305 10.04 6.57 2.06
C ASP A 305 9.90 5.93 3.45
N LEU A 306 9.56 6.73 4.47
CA LEU A 306 9.30 6.20 5.81
C LEU A 306 8.08 5.26 5.82
N LEU A 307 6.98 5.66 5.18
CA LEU A 307 5.77 4.81 5.08
C LEU A 307 6.05 3.50 4.34
N ARG A 308 6.88 3.53 3.28
CA ARG A 308 7.35 2.34 2.56
C ARG A 308 8.08 1.37 3.50
N ARG A 309 8.93 1.90 4.38
CA ARG A 309 9.69 1.09 5.37
C ARG A 309 8.83 0.50 6.46
N LEU A 310 7.76 1.18 6.84
CA LEU A 310 6.83 0.76 7.88
C LEU A 310 5.79 -0.24 7.39
N LEU A 311 5.55 -0.30 6.08
CA LEU A 311 4.49 -1.14 5.51
C LEU A 311 4.55 -2.63 5.91
N PRO A 312 5.72 -3.29 6.04
CA PRO A 312 5.80 -4.65 6.56
C PRO A 312 5.21 -4.83 7.98
N ALA A 313 5.16 -3.76 8.76
CA ALA A 313 4.60 -3.72 10.11
C ALA A 313 3.07 -3.53 10.14
N ASP A 314 2.41 -3.37 8.98
CA ASP A 314 0.96 -3.22 8.93
C ASP A 314 0.26 -4.46 9.52
N PRO A 315 -0.77 -4.26 10.37
CA PRO A 315 -1.55 -5.37 10.90
C PRO A 315 -2.31 -6.10 9.77
N ALA A 316 -2.34 -7.43 9.86
CA ALA A 316 -3.04 -8.29 8.91
C ALA A 316 -4.54 -7.92 8.81
N GLU A 317 -5.16 -7.68 9.97
CA GLU A 317 -6.56 -7.24 10.10
C GLU A 317 -6.73 -5.74 9.84
N ALA A 318 -7.79 -5.42 9.11
CA ALA A 318 -8.08 -4.06 8.68
C ALA A 318 -8.76 -3.26 9.77
N VAL A 319 -7.96 -2.59 10.60
CA VAL A 319 -8.44 -1.51 11.45
C VAL A 319 -8.31 -0.21 10.64
N PRO A 320 -9.43 0.40 10.20
CA PRO A 320 -9.39 1.62 9.40
C PRO A 320 -8.67 2.73 10.15
N GLY A 321 -7.68 3.35 9.50
CA GLY A 321 -7.06 4.59 9.99
C GLY A 321 -5.69 4.43 10.63
N ASP A 322 -5.36 3.25 11.16
CA ASP A 322 -4.11 3.02 11.90
C ASP A 322 -2.98 2.46 11.02
N ARG A 323 -3.31 1.92 9.84
CA ARG A 323 -2.35 1.37 8.88
C ARG A 323 -1.48 2.41 8.20
N TYR A 324 -0.24 2.02 7.91
CA TYR A 324 0.71 2.76 7.09
C TYR A 324 0.27 2.80 5.62
N LEU A 325 -0.37 1.75 5.11
CA LEU A 325 -0.97 1.79 3.77
C LEU A 325 -2.07 2.85 3.66
N ASP A 326 -2.95 2.96 4.67
CA ASP A 326 -4.00 3.99 4.72
C ASP A 326 -3.38 5.39 4.84
N ALA A 327 -2.24 5.51 5.53
CA ALA A 327 -1.49 6.76 5.59
C ALA A 327 -0.95 7.16 4.21
N ALA A 328 -0.39 6.22 3.44
CA ALA A 328 0.07 6.43 2.07
C ALA A 328 -1.11 6.77 1.13
N ALA A 329 -2.25 6.08 1.26
CA ALA A 329 -3.48 6.36 0.53
C ALA A 329 -3.96 7.80 0.75
N ARG A 330 -3.93 8.29 2.00
CA ARG A 330 -4.26 9.69 2.32
C ARG A 330 -3.30 10.70 1.69
N ARG A 331 -2.01 10.36 1.55
CA ARG A 331 -1.04 11.21 0.84
C ARG A 331 -1.34 11.24 -0.65
N LEU A 332 -1.58 10.09 -1.26
CA LEU A 332 -1.98 9.95 -2.66
C LEU A 332 -3.27 10.73 -2.97
N ALA A 333 -4.28 10.63 -2.10
CA ALA A 333 -5.53 11.37 -2.26
C ALA A 333 -5.38 12.90 -2.14
N ARG A 334 -4.37 13.38 -1.42
CA ARG A 334 -4.13 14.81 -1.19
C ARG A 334 -3.37 15.47 -2.34
N ASP A 335 -2.39 14.78 -2.90
CA ASP A 335 -1.52 15.29 -3.96
C ASP A 335 -1.10 14.11 -4.87
N PRO A 336 -1.97 13.68 -5.79
CA PRO A 336 -1.72 12.50 -6.60
C PRO A 336 -0.55 12.70 -7.55
N GLN A 337 -0.38 13.90 -8.13
CA GLN A 337 0.71 14.19 -9.06
C GLN A 337 2.09 13.99 -8.43
N ARG A 338 2.25 14.38 -7.16
CA ARG A 338 3.51 14.20 -6.45
C ARG A 338 3.70 12.79 -5.91
N ALA A 339 2.63 12.12 -5.48
CA ALA A 339 2.70 10.82 -4.84
C ALA A 339 2.87 9.65 -5.84
N GLN A 340 2.24 9.70 -7.02
CA GLN A 340 2.26 8.60 -7.98
C GLN A 340 3.68 8.19 -8.44
N PRO A 341 4.59 9.11 -8.83
CA PRO A 341 5.95 8.73 -9.18
C PRO A 341 6.73 8.13 -8.00
N LEU A 342 6.50 8.64 -6.79
CA LEU A 342 7.15 8.14 -5.57
C LEU A 342 6.67 6.73 -5.20
N LEU A 343 5.39 6.41 -5.44
CA LEU A 343 4.84 5.07 -5.25
C LEU A 343 5.34 4.09 -6.32
N CYS A 344 5.54 4.54 -7.57
CA CYS A 344 6.14 3.69 -8.61
C CYS A 344 7.56 3.24 -8.22
N ALA A 345 8.32 4.08 -7.50
CA ALA A 345 9.64 3.71 -6.98
C ALA A 345 9.59 2.56 -5.94
N TRP A 346 8.42 2.19 -5.43
CA TRP A 346 8.25 1.06 -4.51
C TRP A 346 8.16 -0.29 -5.22
N PHE A 347 8.04 -0.32 -6.55
CA PHE A 347 7.87 -1.57 -7.29
C PHE A 347 9.06 -2.55 -7.18
N THR A 348 10.23 -2.06 -6.79
CA THR A 348 11.44 -2.86 -6.54
C THR A 348 11.50 -3.41 -5.11
N ASP A 349 10.59 -3.01 -4.22
CA ASP A 349 10.60 -3.39 -2.81
C ASP A 349 9.87 -4.73 -2.57
N GLY A 350 10.65 -5.81 -2.53
CA GLY A 350 10.18 -7.17 -2.34
C GLY A 350 9.88 -7.59 -0.90
N ARG A 351 9.99 -6.68 0.09
CA ARG A 351 9.74 -7.04 1.51
C ARG A 351 8.28 -7.48 1.70
N ARG A 352 8.10 -8.59 2.42
CA ARG A 352 6.78 -9.21 2.66
C ARG A 352 5.99 -8.46 3.72
N LEU A 353 4.68 -8.40 3.56
CA LEU A 353 3.76 -7.84 4.55
C LEU A 353 3.39 -8.89 5.59
N ARG A 354 3.33 -8.51 6.88
CA ARG A 354 2.94 -9.41 7.97
C ARG A 354 1.50 -9.92 7.79
N GLY A 355 1.32 -11.23 7.99
CA GLY A 355 0.02 -11.91 7.95
C GLY A 355 -0.69 -11.94 6.60
N ARG A 356 0.01 -11.71 5.48
CA ARG A 356 -0.54 -11.81 4.12
C ARG A 356 0.38 -12.61 3.20
N PRO A 357 0.10 -13.92 2.98
CA PRO A 357 0.90 -14.74 2.08
C PRO A 357 0.99 -14.13 0.68
N GLY A 358 2.20 -13.98 0.14
CA GLY A 358 2.44 -13.45 -1.20
C GLY A 358 2.38 -11.92 -1.37
N ALA A 359 1.90 -11.16 -0.36
CA ALA A 359 1.86 -9.71 -0.44
C ALA A 359 3.22 -9.08 -0.07
N THR A 360 3.69 -8.19 -0.93
CA THR A 360 4.90 -7.38 -0.75
C THR A 360 4.61 -5.88 -0.80
N VAL A 361 5.58 -5.07 -0.39
CA VAL A 361 5.52 -3.61 -0.54
C VAL A 361 5.24 -3.20 -1.98
N ALA A 362 5.92 -3.82 -2.95
CA ALA A 362 5.69 -3.61 -4.37
C ALA A 362 4.24 -3.92 -4.80
N THR A 363 3.68 -5.06 -4.38
CA THR A 363 2.28 -5.41 -4.71
C THR A 363 1.28 -4.46 -4.05
N ALA A 364 1.58 -3.97 -2.85
CA ALA A 364 0.72 -3.01 -2.16
C ALA A 364 0.74 -1.63 -2.83
N ALA A 365 1.90 -1.17 -3.31
CA ALA A 365 2.00 0.06 -4.11
C ALA A 365 1.20 -0.06 -5.42
N GLN A 366 1.34 -1.19 -6.12
CA GLN A 366 0.59 -1.47 -7.35
C GLN A 366 -0.93 -1.49 -7.11
N ALA A 367 -1.38 -2.17 -6.05
CA ALA A 367 -2.78 -2.20 -5.66
C ALA A 367 -3.31 -0.82 -5.24
N LEU A 368 -2.50 -0.01 -4.55
CA LEU A 368 -2.86 1.34 -4.15
C LEU A 368 -3.06 2.25 -5.38
N LEU A 369 -2.13 2.20 -6.34
CA LEU A 369 -2.22 2.96 -7.59
C LEU A 369 -3.42 2.52 -8.45
N HIS A 370 -3.71 1.22 -8.52
CA HIS A 370 -4.89 0.69 -9.22
C HIS A 370 -6.20 1.13 -8.55
N THR A 371 -6.27 1.05 -7.22
CA THR A 371 -7.47 1.43 -6.44
C THR A 371 -7.78 2.93 -6.60
N HIS A 372 -6.75 3.78 -6.65
CA HIS A 372 -6.87 5.23 -6.75
C HIS A 372 -6.58 5.79 -8.16
N ARG A 373 -6.68 4.95 -9.20
CA ARG A 373 -6.34 5.32 -10.59
C ARG A 373 -7.09 6.55 -11.13
N GLY A 374 -8.31 6.76 -10.67
CA GLY A 374 -9.17 7.86 -11.12
C GLY A 374 -8.80 9.26 -10.58
N LEU A 375 -7.85 9.37 -9.65
CA LEU A 375 -7.51 10.67 -9.04
C LEU A 375 -6.77 11.61 -10.00
N ALA A 376 -5.79 11.09 -10.73
CA ALA A 376 -5.01 11.82 -11.74
C ALA A 376 -4.50 10.82 -12.78
N PRO A 377 -5.36 10.36 -13.72
CA PRO A 377 -5.02 9.26 -14.62
C PRO A 377 -3.97 9.66 -15.67
N ASP A 378 -3.95 10.92 -16.09
CA ASP A 378 -2.97 11.43 -17.06
C ASP A 378 -1.56 11.53 -16.45
N ASP A 379 -1.45 11.88 -15.16
CA ASP A 379 -0.17 11.88 -14.42
C ASP A 379 0.25 10.45 -14.05
N LEU A 380 -0.72 9.57 -13.76
CA LEU A 380 -0.46 8.16 -13.45
C LEU A 380 0.18 7.45 -14.65
N THR A 381 -0.40 7.61 -15.83
CA THR A 381 0.14 7.01 -17.06
C THR A 381 1.56 7.51 -17.34
N GLU A 382 1.84 8.80 -17.13
CA GLU A 382 3.18 9.38 -17.25
C GLU A 382 4.17 8.80 -16.21
N ALA A 383 3.73 8.64 -14.96
CA ALA A 383 4.56 8.05 -13.90
C ALA A 383 4.89 6.58 -14.20
N LEU A 384 3.92 5.79 -14.65
CA LEU A 384 4.08 4.36 -14.92
C LEU A 384 5.01 4.10 -16.10
N VAL A 385 4.84 4.80 -17.23
CA VAL A 385 5.73 4.63 -18.38
C VAL A 385 7.15 5.13 -18.08
N THR A 386 7.30 6.14 -17.21
CA THR A 386 8.61 6.62 -16.75
C THR A 386 9.30 5.59 -15.85
N ALA A 387 8.54 4.84 -15.05
CA ALA A 387 9.08 3.84 -14.14
C ALA A 387 9.72 2.64 -14.87
N ALA A 388 9.27 2.33 -16.10
CA ALA A 388 9.79 1.27 -16.96
C ALA A 388 10.01 -0.06 -16.21
N HIS A 389 8.98 -0.49 -15.48
CA HIS A 389 9.03 -1.65 -14.58
C HIS A 389 7.90 -2.64 -14.94
N PRO A 390 8.10 -3.98 -14.86
CA PRO A 390 7.09 -4.97 -15.24
C PRO A 390 5.72 -4.77 -14.57
N ARG A 391 5.71 -4.40 -13.28
CA ARG A 391 4.48 -4.05 -12.55
C ARG A 391 3.78 -2.80 -13.07
N ALA A 392 4.54 -1.83 -13.58
CA ALA A 392 3.99 -0.66 -14.23
C ALA A 392 3.34 -1.06 -15.56
N ASP A 393 3.97 -1.97 -16.30
CA ASP A 393 3.42 -2.50 -17.56
C ASP A 393 2.14 -3.30 -17.33
N GLU A 394 2.09 -4.15 -16.29
CA GLU A 394 0.86 -4.82 -15.85
C GLU A 394 -0.25 -3.82 -15.56
N LEU A 395 0.05 -2.74 -14.84
CA LEU A 395 -0.94 -1.72 -14.51
C LEU A 395 -1.39 -0.92 -15.74
N LEU A 396 -0.47 -0.57 -16.65
CA LEU A 396 -0.81 0.10 -17.91
C LEU A 396 -1.68 -0.79 -18.80
N ALA A 397 -1.44 -2.10 -18.82
CA ALA A 397 -2.29 -3.07 -19.51
C ALA A 397 -3.71 -3.12 -18.92
N VAL A 398 -3.84 -3.12 -17.58
CA VAL A 398 -5.16 -3.04 -16.92
C VAL A 398 -5.86 -1.71 -17.23
N LEU A 399 -5.13 -0.59 -17.20
CA LEU A 399 -5.70 0.72 -17.51
C LEU A 399 -6.12 0.86 -18.98
N ALA A 400 -5.50 0.12 -19.91
CA ALA A 400 -5.92 0.09 -21.32
C ALA A 400 -7.35 -0.44 -21.49
N GLU A 401 -7.78 -1.34 -20.59
CA GLU A 401 -9.15 -1.89 -20.57
C GLU A 401 -10.10 -1.04 -19.70
N GLU A 402 -9.67 -0.66 -18.49
CA GLU A 402 -10.54 0.01 -17.50
C GLU A 402 -10.67 1.52 -17.71
N GLU A 403 -9.64 2.19 -18.22
CA GLU A 403 -9.55 3.67 -18.37
C GLU A 403 -9.13 4.07 -19.81
N PRO A 404 -9.81 3.58 -20.86
CA PRO A 404 -9.33 3.70 -22.25
C PRO A 404 -9.19 5.14 -22.72
N SER A 405 -10.04 6.06 -22.25
CA SER A 405 -9.95 7.48 -22.64
C SER A 405 -8.70 8.17 -22.11
N ALA A 406 -8.23 7.80 -20.91
CA ALA A 406 -6.98 8.31 -20.35
C ALA A 406 -5.76 7.76 -21.10
N LEU A 407 -5.77 6.46 -21.40
CA LEU A 407 -4.71 5.84 -22.20
C LEU A 407 -4.66 6.40 -23.63
N CYS A 408 -5.79 6.70 -24.27
CA CYS A 408 -5.80 7.33 -25.59
C CYS A 408 -5.13 8.72 -25.58
N ARG A 409 -5.33 9.53 -24.54
CA ARG A 409 -4.63 10.82 -24.38
C ARG A 409 -3.14 10.63 -24.13
N ALA A 410 -2.77 9.65 -23.31
CA ALA A 410 -1.37 9.33 -23.03
C ALA A 410 -0.64 8.84 -24.29
N VAL A 411 -1.24 7.90 -25.04
CA VAL A 411 -0.72 7.37 -26.30
C VAL A 411 -0.55 8.46 -27.35
N ASP A 412 -1.51 9.38 -27.49
CA ASP A 412 -1.38 10.53 -28.39
C ASP A 412 -0.19 11.42 -28.00
N ARG A 413 -0.02 11.75 -26.70
CA ARG A 413 1.16 12.50 -26.22
C ARG A 413 2.46 11.76 -26.53
N TRP A 414 2.53 10.47 -26.22
CA TRP A 414 3.73 9.64 -26.37
C TRP A 414 4.13 9.42 -27.83
N ALA A 415 3.17 9.29 -28.75
CA ALA A 415 3.43 9.13 -30.18
C ALA A 415 4.10 10.37 -30.79
N HIS A 416 3.83 11.56 -30.23
CA HIS A 416 4.43 12.82 -30.66
C HIS A 416 5.74 13.16 -29.91
N ASP A 417 6.13 12.38 -28.89
CA ASP A 417 7.35 12.61 -28.12
C ASP A 417 8.61 12.32 -28.95
N GLU A 418 9.69 13.05 -28.65
CA GLU A 418 11.00 12.93 -29.30
C GLU A 418 11.77 11.69 -28.81
N ARG A 419 11.48 11.20 -27.61
CA ARG A 419 12.13 10.02 -27.01
C ARG A 419 11.59 8.73 -27.64
N PRO A 420 12.47 7.82 -28.12
CA PRO A 420 12.04 6.58 -28.77
C PRO A 420 11.28 5.65 -27.81
N GLU A 421 11.65 5.61 -26.52
CA GLU A 421 10.99 4.74 -25.54
C GLU A 421 9.51 5.11 -25.35
N ARG A 422 9.19 6.41 -25.46
CA ARG A 422 7.80 6.88 -25.40
C ARG A 422 7.01 6.44 -26.61
N ARG A 423 7.59 6.50 -27.80
CA ARG A 423 6.92 6.03 -29.03
C ARG A 423 6.69 4.53 -29.03
N VAL A 424 7.63 3.75 -28.50
CA VAL A 424 7.45 2.31 -28.26
C VAL A 424 6.26 2.06 -27.33
N ALA A 425 6.16 2.80 -26.22
CA ALA A 425 5.02 2.73 -25.32
C ALA A 425 3.69 3.12 -26.00
N ALA A 426 3.71 4.15 -26.85
CA ALA A 426 2.55 4.57 -27.63
C ALA A 426 2.05 3.44 -28.55
N ALA A 427 2.96 2.76 -29.24
CA ALA A 427 2.64 1.63 -30.11
C ALA A 427 2.07 0.44 -29.33
N ALA A 428 2.71 0.07 -28.21
CA ALA A 428 2.29 -1.06 -27.39
C ALA A 428 0.93 -0.83 -26.71
N TYR A 429 0.80 0.27 -25.96
CA TYR A 429 -0.42 0.57 -25.21
C TYR A 429 -1.54 1.11 -26.09
N GLY A 430 -1.22 1.74 -27.23
CA GLY A 430 -2.21 2.07 -28.26
C GLY A 430 -2.90 0.83 -28.82
N LEU A 431 -2.11 -0.21 -29.13
CA LEU A 431 -2.64 -1.49 -29.60
C LEU A 431 -3.48 -2.19 -28.53
N ALA A 432 -3.03 -2.19 -27.27
CA ALA A 432 -3.76 -2.77 -26.14
C ALA A 432 -5.08 -2.02 -25.85
N THR A 433 -5.11 -0.70 -26.00
CA THR A 433 -6.30 0.13 -25.71
C THR A 433 -7.34 0.09 -26.84
N ALA A 434 -6.91 -0.09 -28.09
CA ALA A 434 -7.78 0.01 -29.27
C ALA A 434 -9.06 -0.86 -29.25
N PRO A 435 -9.07 -2.10 -28.72
CA PRO A 435 -10.29 -2.91 -28.60
C PRO A 435 -11.35 -2.33 -27.64
N HIS A 436 -10.92 -1.53 -26.65
CA HIS A 436 -11.77 -1.03 -25.57
C HIS A 436 -12.36 0.35 -25.88
N VAL A 437 -11.93 1.00 -26.96
CA VAL A 437 -12.38 2.34 -27.36
C VAL A 437 -13.83 2.36 -27.86
N ARG A 438 -14.67 3.17 -27.20
CA ARG A 438 -16.09 3.33 -27.56
C ARG A 438 -16.43 4.70 -28.14
N THR A 439 -15.73 5.76 -27.73
CA THR A 439 -16.06 7.14 -28.11
C THR A 439 -15.41 7.53 -29.45
N PRO A 440 -16.01 8.44 -30.25
CA PRO A 440 -15.37 8.96 -31.45
C PRO A 440 -14.11 9.78 -31.15
N THR A 441 -14.06 10.47 -30.02
CA THR A 441 -12.90 11.28 -29.59
C THR A 441 -11.67 10.41 -29.34
N ASP A 442 -11.85 9.29 -28.63
CA ASP A 442 -10.76 8.35 -28.34
C ASP A 442 -10.24 7.70 -29.63
N ARG A 443 -11.13 7.38 -30.58
CA ARG A 443 -10.72 6.87 -31.91
C ARG A 443 -9.89 7.90 -32.67
N GLU A 444 -10.27 9.17 -32.63
CA GLU A 444 -9.50 10.25 -33.25
C GLU A 444 -8.11 10.40 -32.62
N LEU A 445 -7.98 10.28 -31.31
CA LEU A 445 -6.68 10.29 -30.62
C LEU A 445 -5.80 9.13 -31.08
N LEU A 446 -6.30 7.90 -31.09
CA LEU A 446 -5.54 6.73 -31.55
C LEU A 446 -5.19 6.83 -33.04
N ARG A 447 -6.09 7.35 -33.88
CA ARG A 447 -5.83 7.59 -35.30
C ARG A 447 -4.70 8.59 -35.50
N ARG A 448 -4.68 9.68 -34.74
CA ARG A 448 -3.63 10.70 -34.79
C ARG A 448 -2.30 10.13 -34.34
N ALA A 449 -2.28 9.41 -33.22
CA ALA A 449 -1.11 8.72 -32.70
C ALA A 449 -0.52 7.73 -33.73
N ALA A 450 -1.35 6.86 -34.30
CA ALA A 450 -0.90 5.89 -35.31
C ALA A 450 -0.35 6.56 -36.57
N ARG A 451 -0.97 7.67 -37.03
CA ARG A 451 -0.45 8.45 -38.15
C ARG A 451 0.88 9.12 -37.85
N ALA A 452 1.08 9.62 -36.62
CA ALA A 452 2.33 10.21 -36.20
C ALA A 452 3.47 9.17 -36.21
N LEU A 453 3.20 7.94 -35.76
CA LEU A 453 4.17 6.83 -35.83
C LEU A 453 4.49 6.44 -37.28
N LEU A 454 3.48 6.32 -38.16
CA LEU A 454 3.69 6.00 -39.58
C LEU A 454 4.43 7.09 -40.35
N ALA A 455 4.27 8.35 -39.97
CA ALA A 455 4.94 9.48 -40.62
C ALA A 455 6.46 9.49 -40.36
N ARG A 456 6.95 8.74 -39.37
CA ARG A 456 8.36 8.68 -38.97
C ARG A 456 9.01 7.40 -39.54
N PRO A 457 9.92 7.50 -40.52
CA PRO A 457 10.58 6.34 -41.10
C PRO A 457 11.51 5.60 -40.11
N ALA A 458 12.10 6.33 -39.15
CA ALA A 458 12.97 5.76 -38.13
C ALA A 458 12.23 4.80 -37.18
N ASP A 459 10.90 4.90 -37.11
CA ASP A 459 10.04 4.09 -36.26
C ASP A 459 9.40 2.93 -37.05
N ALA A 460 10.03 2.44 -38.13
CA ALA A 460 9.51 1.38 -38.99
C ALA A 460 9.09 0.12 -38.22
N THR A 461 9.79 -0.21 -37.13
CA THR A 461 9.44 -1.32 -36.23
C THR A 461 8.08 -1.14 -35.53
N LEU A 462 7.60 0.09 -35.40
CA LEU A 462 6.31 0.41 -34.76
C LEU A 462 5.15 0.45 -35.76
N HIS A 463 5.43 0.40 -37.08
CA HIS A 463 4.42 0.56 -38.14
C HIS A 463 3.38 -0.56 -38.12
N GLY A 464 3.76 -1.79 -37.80
CA GLY A 464 2.82 -2.90 -37.62
C GLY A 464 1.75 -2.60 -36.56
N SER A 465 2.15 -2.14 -35.38
CA SER A 465 1.22 -1.75 -34.32
C SER A 465 0.34 -0.56 -34.74
N ALA A 466 0.90 0.44 -35.41
CA ALA A 466 0.15 1.58 -35.91
C ALA A 466 -0.92 1.18 -36.95
N LEU A 467 -0.57 0.30 -37.90
CA LEU A 467 -1.52 -0.25 -38.87
C LEU A 467 -2.61 -1.07 -38.19
N ALA A 468 -2.27 -1.88 -37.19
CA ALA A 468 -3.23 -2.65 -36.40
C ALA A 468 -4.26 -1.76 -35.67
N ILE A 469 -3.83 -0.62 -35.14
CA ILE A 469 -4.72 0.39 -34.55
C ILE A 469 -5.67 0.96 -35.63
N LEU A 470 -5.14 1.33 -36.79
CA LEU A 470 -5.92 1.95 -37.89
C LEU A 470 -6.95 0.99 -38.51
N LEU A 471 -6.67 -0.32 -38.54
CA LEU A 471 -7.62 -1.33 -39.02
C LEU A 471 -8.89 -1.43 -38.16
N ARG A 472 -8.82 -1.04 -36.88
CA ARG A 472 -9.98 -1.01 -35.97
C ARG A 472 -10.85 0.23 -36.17
N ASP A 473 -10.35 1.27 -36.83
CA ASP A 473 -11.09 2.51 -37.06
C ASP A 473 -11.99 2.41 -38.29
N PRO A 474 -13.33 2.50 -38.13
CA PRO A 474 -14.27 2.32 -39.23
C PRO A 474 -14.11 3.35 -40.36
N HIS A 475 -13.57 4.54 -40.07
CA HIS A 475 -13.44 5.61 -41.07
C HIS A 475 -12.21 5.47 -41.97
N VAL A 476 -11.18 4.76 -41.51
CA VAL A 476 -9.89 4.72 -42.21
C VAL A 476 -9.38 3.32 -42.52
N ARG A 477 -9.97 2.26 -41.92
CA ARG A 477 -9.53 0.87 -42.15
C ARG A 477 -9.40 0.47 -43.62
N GLY A 478 -10.34 0.89 -44.47
CA GLY A 478 -10.32 0.57 -45.90
C GLY A 478 -9.14 1.19 -46.64
N ARG A 479 -8.69 2.38 -46.21
CA ARG A 479 -7.53 3.06 -46.78
C ARG A 479 -6.21 2.36 -46.42
N TYR A 480 -6.10 1.85 -45.20
CA TYR A 480 -4.85 1.26 -44.67
C TYR A 480 -4.79 -0.27 -44.79
N LEU A 481 -5.85 -0.93 -45.27
CA LEU A 481 -5.86 -2.38 -45.48
C LEU A 481 -4.75 -2.87 -46.43
N PRO A 482 -4.49 -2.22 -47.59
CA PRO A 482 -3.40 -2.65 -48.47
C PRO A 482 -2.03 -2.59 -47.80
N ASP A 483 -1.74 -1.51 -47.06
CA ASP A 483 -0.48 -1.32 -46.32
C ASP A 483 -0.32 -2.39 -45.22
N ALA A 484 -1.40 -2.69 -44.51
CA ALA A 484 -1.42 -3.74 -43.49
C ALA A 484 -1.19 -5.14 -44.10
N LEU A 485 -1.79 -5.45 -45.26
CA LEU A 485 -1.58 -6.72 -45.95
C LEU A 485 -0.14 -6.85 -46.48
N ALA A 486 0.45 -5.77 -46.97
CA ALA A 486 1.86 -5.75 -47.38
C ALA A 486 2.78 -6.02 -46.18
N CYS A 487 2.60 -5.28 -45.09
CA CYS A 487 3.35 -5.45 -43.83
C CYS A 487 3.18 -6.86 -43.22
N PHE A 488 1.99 -7.47 -43.36
CA PHE A 488 1.73 -8.82 -42.87
C PHE A 488 2.42 -9.91 -43.70
N ARG A 489 2.51 -9.73 -45.02
CA ARG A 489 3.10 -10.71 -45.96
C ARG A 489 4.62 -10.69 -45.92
N ASP A 490 5.20 -9.50 -45.82
CA ASP A 490 6.65 -9.30 -45.82
C ASP A 490 7.02 -8.35 -44.68
N PRO A 491 7.14 -8.86 -43.44
CA PRO A 491 7.47 -8.03 -42.30
C PRO A 491 8.96 -7.65 -42.36
N GLU A 492 9.24 -6.37 -42.58
CA GLU A 492 10.56 -5.82 -42.25
C GLU A 492 10.93 -6.17 -40.80
N PRO A 493 12.19 -6.49 -40.48
CA PRO A 493 12.60 -6.91 -39.14
C PRO A 493 12.08 -5.95 -38.05
N GLY A 494 11.18 -6.46 -37.20
CA GLY A 494 10.59 -5.71 -36.09
C GLY A 494 9.25 -5.02 -36.36
N SER A 495 8.77 -4.92 -37.61
CA SER A 495 7.51 -4.24 -37.99
C SER A 495 6.26 -5.14 -38.05
N ARG A 496 6.32 -6.33 -37.45
CA ARG A 496 5.35 -7.41 -37.68
C ARG A 496 3.92 -7.01 -37.26
N LEU A 497 2.97 -7.03 -38.21
CA LEU A 497 1.55 -6.90 -37.94
C LEU A 497 1.01 -8.14 -37.18
N PRO A 498 0.37 -7.98 -36.02
CA PRO A 498 -0.29 -9.08 -35.31
C PRO A 498 -1.45 -9.67 -36.12
N ALA A 499 -1.55 -11.00 -36.18
CA ALA A 499 -2.64 -11.69 -36.89
C ALA A 499 -4.03 -11.32 -36.33
N GLU A 500 -4.11 -11.09 -35.02
CA GLU A 500 -5.34 -10.66 -34.34
C GLU A 500 -5.92 -9.37 -34.90
N ALA A 501 -5.08 -8.46 -35.42
CA ALA A 501 -5.54 -7.21 -36.00
C ALA A 501 -6.33 -7.44 -37.30
N LEU A 502 -5.81 -8.30 -38.19
CA LEU A 502 -6.51 -8.69 -39.42
C LEU A 502 -7.76 -9.50 -39.12
N VAL A 503 -7.66 -10.45 -38.18
CA VAL A 503 -8.79 -11.30 -37.80
C VAL A 503 -9.93 -10.48 -37.20
N ALA A 504 -9.62 -9.49 -36.35
CA ALA A 504 -10.62 -8.59 -35.79
C ALA A 504 -11.32 -7.69 -36.83
N ALA A 505 -10.66 -7.41 -37.96
CA ALA A 505 -11.23 -6.61 -39.04
C ALA A 505 -12.16 -7.42 -39.97
N LEU A 506 -11.96 -8.73 -40.10
CA LEU A 506 -12.73 -9.60 -41.03
C LEU A 506 -14.26 -9.44 -40.96
N PRO A 507 -14.92 -9.38 -39.78
CA PRO A 507 -16.40 -9.29 -39.71
C PRO A 507 -16.99 -8.01 -40.30
N VAL A 508 -16.17 -6.98 -40.51
CA VAL A 508 -16.59 -5.64 -40.92
C VAL A 508 -16.03 -5.23 -42.28
N LEU A 509 -15.26 -6.10 -42.93
CA LEU A 509 -14.72 -5.88 -44.27
C LEU A 509 -15.73 -6.32 -45.34
N PRO A 510 -15.86 -5.57 -46.45
CA PRO A 510 -16.75 -5.93 -47.56
C PRO A 510 -16.26 -7.17 -48.32
N ASP A 511 -14.94 -7.36 -48.45
CA ASP A 511 -14.33 -8.52 -49.09
C ASP A 511 -13.29 -9.16 -48.13
N PRO A 512 -13.57 -10.35 -47.57
CA PRO A 512 -12.64 -11.06 -46.69
C PRO A 512 -11.61 -11.93 -47.44
N ASP A 513 -11.71 -12.10 -48.76
CA ASP A 513 -10.95 -13.11 -49.50
C ASP A 513 -9.44 -12.80 -49.53
N GLU A 514 -9.07 -11.54 -49.77
CA GLU A 514 -7.66 -11.12 -49.76
C GLU A 514 -6.98 -11.33 -48.40
N VAL A 515 -7.74 -11.10 -47.32
CA VAL A 515 -7.26 -11.28 -45.94
C VAL A 515 -7.08 -12.76 -45.63
N PHE A 516 -8.04 -13.62 -45.98
CA PHE A 516 -7.87 -15.07 -45.81
C PHE A 516 -6.74 -15.64 -46.66
N ALA A 517 -6.51 -15.09 -47.87
CA ALA A 517 -5.37 -15.48 -48.69
C ALA A 517 -4.03 -15.13 -48.00
N ALA A 518 -3.93 -13.94 -47.42
CA ALA A 518 -2.75 -13.55 -46.64
C ALA A 518 -2.55 -14.41 -45.38
N LEU A 519 -3.62 -14.67 -44.62
CA LEU A 519 -3.58 -15.56 -43.45
C LEU A 519 -3.14 -16.98 -43.82
N ARG A 520 -3.63 -17.52 -44.95
CA ARG A 520 -3.25 -18.86 -45.44
C ARG A 520 -1.79 -18.92 -45.89
N ALA A 521 -1.28 -17.86 -46.53
CA ALA A 521 0.10 -17.80 -47.00
C ALA A 521 1.11 -17.81 -45.83
N ARG A 522 0.80 -17.11 -44.74
CA ARG A 522 1.67 -17.06 -43.54
C ARG A 522 1.41 -18.18 -42.54
N ALA A 523 0.23 -18.83 -42.61
CA ALA A 523 -0.34 -19.74 -41.61
C ALA A 523 0.68 -20.35 -40.64
N ASP A 524 0.72 -19.78 -39.44
CA ASP A 524 1.57 -20.17 -38.33
C ASP A 524 0.74 -20.28 -37.04
N GLY A 525 1.36 -20.70 -35.94
CA GLY A 525 0.68 -20.84 -34.67
C GLY A 525 0.02 -19.56 -34.13
N GLU A 526 0.51 -18.37 -34.50
CA GLU A 526 -0.13 -17.09 -34.15
C GLU A 526 -1.44 -16.90 -34.91
N VAL A 527 -1.43 -17.13 -36.23
CA VAL A 527 -2.63 -17.05 -37.08
C VAL A 527 -3.69 -18.04 -36.62
N VAL A 528 -3.30 -19.29 -36.35
CA VAL A 528 -4.21 -20.35 -35.89
C VAL A 528 -4.92 -19.94 -34.60
N ARG A 529 -4.20 -19.37 -33.62
CA ARG A 529 -4.82 -18.87 -32.37
C ARG A 529 -5.75 -17.69 -32.62
N ALA A 530 -5.32 -16.72 -33.43
CA ALA A 530 -6.10 -15.51 -33.72
C ALA A 530 -7.47 -15.83 -34.33
N LEU A 531 -7.53 -16.82 -35.22
CA LEU A 531 -8.76 -17.26 -35.91
C LEU A 531 -9.90 -17.69 -34.95
N ALA A 532 -9.59 -18.06 -33.70
CA ALA A 532 -10.59 -18.48 -32.73
C ALA A 532 -11.60 -17.38 -32.36
N ALA A 533 -11.21 -16.11 -32.56
CA ALA A 533 -12.05 -14.95 -32.29
C ALA A 533 -13.20 -14.76 -33.30
N LEU A 534 -13.16 -15.44 -34.46
CA LEU A 534 -14.19 -15.30 -35.50
C LEU A 534 -15.47 -16.05 -35.12
N THR A 535 -16.51 -15.31 -34.74
CA THR A 535 -17.81 -15.86 -34.34
C THR A 535 -18.86 -15.88 -35.45
N THR A 536 -18.68 -15.07 -36.51
CA THR A 536 -19.60 -15.03 -37.65
C THR A 536 -19.62 -16.39 -38.37
N PRO A 537 -20.78 -17.07 -38.54
CA PRO A 537 -20.82 -18.47 -39.01
C PRO A 537 -20.12 -18.75 -40.35
N GLY A 538 -20.15 -17.81 -41.30
CA GLY A 538 -19.42 -17.94 -42.57
C GLY A 538 -17.90 -17.86 -42.41
N LEU A 539 -17.43 -16.87 -41.65
CA LEU A 539 -16.00 -16.67 -41.37
C LEU A 539 -15.44 -17.77 -40.48
N ALA A 540 -16.22 -18.22 -39.49
CA ALA A 540 -15.84 -19.29 -38.59
C ALA A 540 -15.63 -20.63 -39.32
N ARG A 541 -16.47 -20.95 -40.31
CA ARG A 541 -16.27 -22.13 -41.17
C ARG A 541 -14.95 -22.05 -41.94
N ARG A 542 -14.71 -20.93 -42.63
CA ARG A 542 -13.44 -20.68 -43.34
C ARG A 542 -12.22 -20.73 -42.42
N ALA A 543 -12.35 -20.25 -41.18
CA ALA A 543 -11.32 -20.33 -40.15
C ALA A 543 -11.04 -21.80 -39.78
N GLY A 544 -12.08 -22.60 -39.52
CA GLY A 544 -11.93 -24.04 -39.26
C GLY A 544 -11.28 -24.79 -40.43
N ASP A 545 -11.64 -24.42 -41.67
CA ASP A 545 -11.03 -25.01 -42.87
C ASP A 545 -9.54 -24.68 -42.99
N LEU A 546 -9.14 -23.44 -42.68
CA LEU A 546 -7.73 -23.03 -42.66
C LEU A 546 -6.96 -23.77 -41.57
N VAL A 547 -7.51 -23.90 -40.36
CA VAL A 547 -6.88 -24.66 -39.26
C VAL A 547 -6.68 -26.13 -39.65
N ARG A 548 -7.67 -26.75 -40.30
CA ARG A 548 -7.55 -28.12 -40.82
C ARG A 548 -6.43 -28.23 -41.86
N GLU A 549 -6.43 -27.34 -42.84
CA GLU A 549 -5.43 -27.30 -43.92
C GLU A 549 -4.01 -27.11 -43.36
N HIS A 550 -3.87 -26.26 -42.34
CA HIS A 550 -2.60 -26.00 -41.66
C HIS A 550 -2.09 -27.23 -40.92
N LEU A 551 -2.94 -27.86 -40.10
CA LEU A 551 -2.56 -29.06 -39.34
C LEU A 551 -2.23 -30.26 -40.24
N ALA A 552 -2.87 -30.39 -41.39
CA ALA A 552 -2.54 -31.43 -42.36
C ALA A 552 -1.11 -31.28 -42.90
N ARG A 553 -0.59 -30.05 -42.98
CA ARG A 553 0.79 -29.75 -43.40
C ARG A 553 1.78 -29.70 -42.24
N HIS A 554 1.35 -29.24 -41.07
CA HIS A 554 2.19 -28.98 -39.89
C HIS A 554 1.56 -29.57 -38.61
N PRO A 555 1.60 -30.91 -38.42
CA PRO A 555 1.00 -31.56 -37.26
C PRO A 555 1.65 -31.15 -35.92
N GLY A 556 2.88 -30.62 -35.95
CA GLY A 556 3.56 -30.09 -34.76
C GLY A 556 2.89 -28.85 -34.15
N ASP A 557 2.06 -28.14 -34.90
CA ASP A 557 1.32 -26.96 -34.42
C ASP A 557 -0.01 -27.31 -33.73
N ALA A 558 -0.23 -28.59 -33.42
CA ALA A 558 -1.40 -29.09 -32.70
C ALA A 558 -1.77 -28.30 -31.43
N PRO A 559 -0.81 -27.83 -30.58
CA PRO A 559 -1.15 -27.02 -29.40
C PRO A 559 -1.88 -25.71 -29.75
N HIS A 560 -1.58 -25.11 -30.92
CA HIS A 560 -2.26 -23.89 -31.38
C HIS A 560 -3.70 -24.16 -31.81
N ALA A 561 -3.93 -25.30 -32.48
CA ALA A 561 -5.27 -25.72 -32.87
C ALA A 561 -6.11 -26.19 -31.68
N ALA A 562 -5.48 -26.82 -30.68
CA ALA A 562 -6.12 -27.15 -29.41
C ALA A 562 -6.63 -25.87 -28.71
N PHE A 563 -5.79 -24.82 -28.63
CA PHE A 563 -6.23 -23.51 -28.15
C PHE A 563 -7.41 -22.95 -28.97
N PHE A 564 -7.36 -23.05 -30.30
CA PHE A 564 -8.47 -22.63 -31.17
C PHE A 564 -9.77 -23.37 -30.83
N VAL A 565 -9.71 -24.70 -30.68
CA VAL A 565 -10.87 -25.53 -30.34
C VAL A 565 -11.40 -25.18 -28.95
N ASP A 566 -10.53 -25.05 -27.95
CA ASP A 566 -10.88 -24.70 -26.57
C ASP A 566 -11.66 -23.38 -26.50
N ARG A 567 -11.10 -22.31 -27.10
CA ARG A 567 -11.74 -20.99 -27.16
C ARG A 567 -13.06 -20.99 -27.91
N ARG A 568 -13.22 -21.87 -28.90
CA ARG A 568 -14.47 -22.00 -29.66
C ARG A 568 -15.51 -22.83 -28.92
N LEU A 569 -15.10 -23.84 -28.14
CA LEU A 569 -15.99 -24.61 -27.27
C LEU A 569 -16.60 -23.72 -26.18
N ASP A 570 -15.83 -22.79 -25.61
CA ASP A 570 -16.30 -21.83 -24.60
C ASP A 570 -17.34 -20.83 -25.12
N GLN A 571 -17.49 -20.71 -26.44
CA GLN A 571 -18.57 -19.91 -27.06
C GLN A 571 -19.92 -20.65 -27.05
N GLY A 572 -19.94 -21.90 -26.58
CA GLY A 572 -21.16 -22.68 -26.34
C GLY A 572 -21.86 -23.15 -27.63
N PRO A 573 -23.20 -23.36 -27.59
CA PRO A 573 -23.93 -24.03 -28.67
C PRO A 573 -23.87 -23.27 -30.01
N ALA A 574 -23.64 -21.95 -30.00
CA ALA A 574 -23.50 -21.15 -31.20
C ALA A 574 -22.30 -21.58 -32.09
N ALA A 575 -21.24 -22.11 -31.49
CA ALA A 575 -20.06 -22.58 -32.21
C ALA A 575 -20.15 -24.04 -32.65
N ALA A 576 -21.16 -24.80 -32.18
CA ALA A 576 -21.23 -26.25 -32.36
C ALA A 576 -21.25 -26.69 -33.83
N SER A 577 -21.93 -25.93 -34.70
CA SER A 577 -22.04 -26.22 -36.14
C SER A 577 -20.71 -26.13 -36.89
N VAL A 578 -19.73 -25.43 -36.33
CA VAL A 578 -18.39 -25.24 -36.91
C VAL A 578 -17.36 -26.14 -36.22
N VAL A 579 -17.40 -26.19 -34.89
CA VAL A 579 -16.40 -26.91 -34.09
C VAL A 579 -16.61 -28.42 -34.16
N ARG A 580 -17.86 -28.90 -34.12
CA ARG A 580 -18.13 -30.35 -34.11
C ARG A 580 -17.60 -31.04 -35.38
N PRO A 581 -17.88 -30.56 -36.61
CA PRO A 581 -17.34 -31.22 -37.80
C PRO A 581 -15.82 -31.18 -37.86
N LEU A 582 -15.20 -30.06 -37.46
CA LEU A 582 -13.74 -29.93 -37.42
C LEU A 582 -13.10 -30.92 -36.45
N VAL A 583 -13.60 -31.00 -35.21
CA VAL A 583 -13.04 -31.89 -34.19
C VAL A 583 -13.24 -33.34 -34.58
N LEU A 584 -14.43 -33.73 -35.07
CA LEU A 584 -14.68 -35.11 -35.50
C LEU A 584 -13.76 -35.54 -36.64
N ASP A 585 -13.53 -34.67 -37.62
CA ASP A 585 -12.61 -34.91 -38.72
C ASP A 585 -11.16 -35.09 -38.22
N LEU A 586 -10.71 -34.24 -37.29
CA LEU A 586 -9.38 -34.37 -36.67
C LEU A 586 -9.25 -35.63 -35.80
N LEU A 587 -10.31 -36.02 -35.07
CA LEU A 587 -10.29 -37.25 -34.25
C LEU A 587 -10.20 -38.52 -35.11
N LEU A 588 -10.79 -38.51 -36.30
CA LEU A 588 -10.84 -39.68 -37.20
C LEU A 588 -9.64 -39.74 -38.15
N GLY A 589 -9.10 -38.60 -38.59
CA GLY A 589 -8.12 -38.52 -39.67
C GLY A 589 -6.73 -37.99 -39.28
N ALA A 590 -6.56 -37.35 -38.12
CA ALA A 590 -5.29 -36.72 -37.78
C ALA A 590 -4.30 -37.69 -37.09
N PRO A 591 -2.98 -37.43 -37.20
CA PRO A 591 -1.96 -38.18 -36.46
C PRO A 591 -2.17 -38.16 -34.94
N ALA A 592 -1.65 -39.16 -34.23
CA ALA A 592 -1.80 -39.30 -32.78
C ALA A 592 -1.39 -38.04 -31.97
N VAL A 593 -0.34 -37.33 -32.40
CA VAL A 593 0.10 -36.08 -31.76
C VAL A 593 -0.98 -34.99 -31.75
N VAL A 594 -1.77 -34.88 -32.83
CA VAL A 594 -2.86 -33.90 -32.93
C VAL A 594 -4.03 -34.34 -32.04
N ARG A 595 -4.36 -35.63 -32.07
CA ARG A 595 -5.44 -36.21 -31.25
C ARG A 595 -5.14 -36.10 -29.76
N ALA A 596 -3.86 -36.24 -29.35
CA ALA A 596 -3.42 -36.04 -27.98
C ALA A 596 -3.64 -34.61 -27.47
N GLU A 597 -3.32 -33.60 -28.27
CA GLU A 597 -3.56 -32.20 -27.91
C GLU A 597 -5.06 -31.87 -27.83
N LEU A 598 -5.88 -32.44 -28.72
CA LEU A 598 -7.35 -32.34 -28.62
C LEU A 598 -7.88 -33.06 -27.37
N ALA A 599 -7.28 -34.19 -26.98
CA ALA A 599 -7.65 -34.92 -25.79
C ALA A 599 -7.50 -34.08 -24.52
N LEU A 600 -6.44 -33.25 -24.41
CA LEU A 600 -6.27 -32.29 -23.30
C LEU A 600 -7.47 -31.34 -23.19
N VAL A 601 -7.87 -30.75 -24.31
CA VAL A 601 -8.97 -29.77 -24.37
C VAL A 601 -10.32 -30.41 -24.05
N LEU A 602 -10.58 -31.60 -24.59
CA LEU A 602 -11.85 -32.30 -24.37
C LEU A 602 -11.96 -32.87 -22.95
N ALA A 603 -10.84 -33.22 -22.32
CA ALA A 603 -10.77 -33.69 -20.94
C ALA A 603 -10.74 -32.57 -19.90
N ALA A 604 -10.41 -31.33 -20.28
CA ALA A 604 -10.46 -30.17 -19.38
C ALA A 604 -11.91 -29.85 -18.95
N PRO A 605 -12.13 -29.29 -17.75
CA PRO A 605 -13.47 -28.92 -17.31
C PRO A 605 -14.12 -27.86 -18.23
N GLY A 606 -13.35 -26.86 -18.66
CA GLY A 606 -13.84 -25.76 -19.52
C GLY A 606 -14.83 -24.83 -18.79
N GLY A 607 -15.42 -23.88 -19.52
CA GLY A 607 -16.53 -23.06 -19.02
C GLY A 607 -17.88 -23.78 -19.12
N GLU A 608 -18.87 -23.37 -18.33
CA GLU A 608 -20.21 -24.01 -18.28
C GLU A 608 -20.88 -24.16 -19.66
N ALA A 609 -20.75 -23.13 -20.51
CA ALA A 609 -21.31 -23.13 -21.86
C ALA A 609 -20.74 -24.25 -22.76
N SER A 610 -19.53 -24.72 -22.46
CA SER A 610 -18.81 -25.73 -23.24
C SER A 610 -19.14 -27.16 -22.84
N HIS A 611 -19.68 -27.39 -21.63
CA HIS A 611 -19.86 -28.72 -21.04
C HIS A 611 -20.59 -29.73 -21.95
N PRO A 612 -21.74 -29.40 -22.59
CA PRO A 612 -22.47 -30.38 -23.39
C PRO A 612 -21.66 -30.83 -24.62
N LEU A 613 -21.07 -29.86 -25.35
CA LEU A 613 -20.34 -30.15 -26.57
C LEU A 613 -18.99 -30.83 -26.28
N ARG A 614 -18.28 -30.41 -25.22
CA ARG A 614 -17.08 -31.11 -24.73
C ARG A 614 -17.40 -32.53 -24.32
N GLY A 615 -18.51 -32.75 -23.61
CA GLY A 615 -18.97 -34.08 -23.20
C GLY A 615 -19.21 -35.01 -24.38
N ASP A 616 -19.96 -34.55 -25.39
CA ASP A 616 -20.26 -35.34 -26.60
C ASP A 616 -18.98 -35.70 -27.40
N LEU A 617 -18.06 -34.75 -27.52
CA LEU A 617 -16.81 -34.94 -28.25
C LEU A 617 -15.84 -35.84 -27.48
N ALA A 618 -15.73 -35.68 -26.15
CA ALA A 618 -14.97 -36.57 -25.29
C ALA A 618 -15.53 -38.00 -25.31
N ASP A 619 -16.85 -38.15 -25.29
CA ASP A 619 -17.52 -39.45 -25.42
C ASP A 619 -17.25 -40.11 -26.78
N THR A 620 -17.05 -39.30 -27.83
CA THR A 620 -16.67 -39.79 -29.15
C THR A 620 -15.20 -40.19 -29.21
N LEU A 621 -14.29 -39.36 -28.67
CA LEU A 621 -12.87 -39.71 -28.53
C LEU A 621 -12.70 -41.02 -27.77
N LEU A 622 -13.34 -41.17 -26.61
CA LEU A 622 -13.27 -42.37 -25.79
C LEU A 622 -13.96 -43.59 -26.41
N ARG A 623 -14.71 -43.44 -27.51
CA ARG A 623 -15.31 -44.57 -28.24
C ARG A 623 -14.36 -45.10 -29.31
N GLU A 624 -13.74 -44.18 -30.05
CA GLU A 624 -12.97 -44.48 -31.26
C GLU A 624 -11.45 -44.59 -31.02
N GLU A 625 -10.92 -43.99 -29.94
CA GLU A 625 -9.48 -43.95 -29.69
C GLU A 625 -8.91 -45.28 -29.20
N ALA A 626 -7.83 -45.73 -29.85
CA ALA A 626 -7.12 -46.96 -29.54
C ALA A 626 -5.64 -46.73 -29.16
N ASP A 627 -5.10 -45.52 -29.38
CA ASP A 627 -3.72 -45.18 -29.08
C ASP A 627 -3.53 -44.92 -27.57
N PRO A 628 -2.70 -45.73 -26.87
CA PRO A 628 -2.43 -45.54 -25.46
C PRO A 628 -1.87 -44.17 -25.10
N GLN A 629 -1.12 -43.51 -26.00
CA GLN A 629 -0.52 -42.20 -25.73
C GLN A 629 -1.59 -41.10 -25.65
N VAL A 630 -2.60 -41.15 -26.53
CA VAL A 630 -3.71 -40.18 -26.51
C VAL A 630 -4.56 -40.35 -25.26
N LEU A 631 -4.84 -41.61 -24.88
CA LEU A 631 -5.61 -41.93 -23.68
C LEU A 631 -4.87 -41.59 -22.38
N ASP A 632 -3.55 -41.73 -22.35
CA ASP A 632 -2.68 -41.29 -21.24
C ASP A 632 -2.78 -39.76 -21.03
N VAL A 633 -2.69 -39.00 -22.12
CA VAL A 633 -2.83 -37.54 -22.11
C VAL A 633 -4.24 -37.12 -21.65
N PHE A 634 -5.28 -37.78 -22.16
CA PHE A 634 -6.67 -37.57 -21.72
C PHE A 634 -6.81 -37.79 -20.21
N LEU A 635 -6.24 -38.88 -19.67
CA LEU A 635 -6.27 -39.21 -18.25
C LEU A 635 -5.59 -38.13 -17.38
N GLY A 636 -4.45 -37.61 -17.84
CA GLY A 636 -3.74 -36.51 -17.17
C GLY A 636 -4.62 -35.26 -17.01
N ALA A 637 -5.31 -34.85 -18.08
CA ALA A 637 -6.21 -33.70 -18.04
C ALA A 637 -7.48 -33.95 -17.20
N VAL A 638 -8.00 -35.18 -17.15
CA VAL A 638 -9.09 -35.55 -16.23
C VAL A 638 -8.67 -35.38 -14.77
N ALA A 639 -7.45 -35.80 -14.43
CA ALA A 639 -6.92 -35.67 -13.06
C ALA A 639 -6.70 -34.21 -12.66
N ALA A 640 -6.09 -33.40 -13.52
CA ALA A 640 -5.88 -31.96 -13.28
C ALA A 640 -7.21 -31.21 -13.08
N GLY A 641 -8.29 -31.64 -13.74
CA GLY A 641 -9.63 -31.07 -13.61
C GLY A 641 -10.48 -31.61 -12.45
N ALA A 642 -9.95 -32.51 -11.61
CA ALA A 642 -10.75 -33.24 -10.63
C ALA A 642 -11.37 -32.35 -9.53
N SER A 643 -10.73 -31.24 -9.18
CA SER A 643 -11.24 -30.28 -8.17
C SER A 643 -12.37 -29.39 -8.68
N ALA A 644 -12.44 -29.17 -10.00
CA ALA A 644 -13.42 -28.29 -10.64
C ALA A 644 -14.64 -29.05 -11.23
N ARG A 645 -14.62 -30.39 -11.20
CA ARG A 645 -15.64 -31.25 -11.82
C ARG A 645 -16.35 -32.12 -10.78
N PRO A 646 -17.65 -32.41 -10.93
CA PRO A 646 -18.36 -33.37 -10.07
C PRO A 646 -17.68 -34.75 -10.04
N GLU A 647 -17.60 -35.35 -8.84
CA GLU A 647 -16.90 -36.62 -8.62
C GLU A 647 -17.40 -37.74 -9.54
N ASP A 648 -18.73 -37.85 -9.72
CA ASP A 648 -19.35 -38.86 -10.57
C ASP A 648 -18.91 -38.75 -12.03
N ARG A 649 -18.75 -37.53 -12.55
CA ARG A 649 -18.29 -37.31 -13.93
C ARG A 649 -16.80 -37.64 -14.07
N THR A 650 -15.98 -37.25 -13.10
CA THR A 650 -14.54 -37.60 -13.08
C THR A 650 -14.36 -39.13 -13.01
N ARG A 651 -15.16 -39.81 -12.18
CA ARG A 651 -15.18 -41.28 -12.07
C ARG A 651 -15.59 -41.94 -13.39
N GLU A 652 -16.63 -41.41 -14.05
CA GLU A 652 -17.08 -41.96 -15.34
C GLU A 652 -16.03 -41.82 -16.44
N LEU A 653 -15.35 -40.66 -16.51
CA LEU A 653 -14.28 -40.43 -17.47
C LEU A 653 -13.07 -41.33 -17.20
N LEU A 654 -12.66 -41.47 -15.94
CA LEU A 654 -11.61 -42.39 -15.51
C LEU A 654 -11.93 -43.83 -15.93
N ARG A 655 -13.16 -44.27 -15.66
CA ARG A 655 -13.64 -45.61 -15.99
C ARG A 655 -13.61 -45.88 -17.49
N ARG A 656 -14.14 -44.97 -18.30
CA ARG A 656 -14.16 -45.11 -19.77
C ARG A 656 -12.75 -45.13 -20.35
N THR A 657 -11.88 -44.26 -19.87
CA THR A 657 -10.47 -44.20 -20.28
C THR A 657 -9.76 -45.52 -19.94
N GLY A 658 -9.94 -46.04 -18.72
CA GLY A 658 -9.40 -47.33 -18.31
C GLY A 658 -9.91 -48.49 -19.17
N ARG A 659 -11.21 -48.53 -19.49
CA ARG A 659 -11.78 -49.56 -20.38
C ARG A 659 -11.15 -49.57 -21.77
N GLN A 660 -10.83 -48.42 -22.34
CA GLN A 660 -10.15 -48.36 -23.64
C GLN A 660 -8.68 -48.76 -23.55
N LEU A 661 -7.97 -48.27 -22.52
CA LEU A 661 -6.58 -48.69 -22.29
C LEU A 661 -6.45 -50.20 -22.04
N LEU A 662 -7.42 -50.84 -21.38
CA LEU A 662 -7.41 -52.30 -21.20
C LEU A 662 -7.56 -53.09 -22.51
N ARG A 663 -8.17 -52.49 -23.55
CA ARG A 663 -8.32 -53.10 -24.87
C ARG A 663 -7.09 -52.92 -25.75
N ALA A 664 -6.23 -51.95 -25.42
CA ALA A 664 -5.04 -51.62 -26.18
C ALA A 664 -3.82 -52.46 -25.72
N PRO A 665 -2.94 -52.90 -26.65
CA PRO A 665 -1.70 -53.59 -26.29
C PRO A 665 -0.82 -52.75 -25.36
N GLY A 666 -0.46 -53.29 -24.19
CA GLY A 666 0.35 -52.58 -23.18
C GLY A 666 -0.40 -51.49 -22.39
N GLY A 667 -1.65 -51.19 -22.73
CA GLY A 667 -2.45 -50.16 -22.08
C GLY A 667 -2.81 -50.42 -20.60
N PRO A 668 -3.00 -51.68 -20.11
CA PRO A 668 -3.21 -51.92 -18.68
C PRO A 668 -2.06 -51.40 -17.80
N ALA A 669 -0.81 -51.63 -18.21
CA ALA A 669 0.36 -51.17 -17.47
C ALA A 669 0.49 -49.62 -17.51
N VAL A 670 0.14 -49.01 -18.63
CA VAL A 670 0.09 -47.53 -18.77
C VAL A 670 -0.96 -46.94 -17.85
N PHE A 671 -2.18 -47.49 -17.84
CA PHE A 671 -3.28 -47.02 -17.00
C PHE A 671 -2.96 -47.11 -15.52
N GLU A 672 -2.43 -48.25 -15.05
CA GLU A 672 -2.05 -48.44 -13.66
C GLU A 672 -0.94 -47.48 -13.23
N ARG A 673 0.16 -47.43 -14.00
CA ARG A 673 1.29 -46.55 -13.71
C ARG A 673 0.84 -45.10 -13.64
N ARG A 674 0.09 -44.64 -14.64
CA ARG A 674 -0.33 -43.24 -14.74
C ARG A 674 -1.32 -42.84 -13.64
N THR A 675 -2.28 -43.70 -13.32
CA THR A 675 -3.25 -43.41 -12.26
C THR A 675 -2.55 -43.22 -10.91
N VAL A 676 -1.53 -44.03 -10.61
CA VAL A 676 -0.71 -43.89 -9.39
C VAL A 676 0.12 -42.61 -9.41
N GLU A 677 0.76 -42.28 -10.53
CA GLU A 677 1.52 -41.03 -10.70
C GLU A 677 0.63 -39.79 -10.46
N LEU A 678 -0.55 -39.76 -11.09
CA LEU A 678 -1.49 -38.65 -10.98
C LEU A 678 -2.10 -38.56 -9.58
N ALA A 679 -2.41 -39.68 -8.93
CA ALA A 679 -2.91 -39.69 -7.55
C ALA A 679 -1.89 -39.13 -6.55
N ARG A 680 -0.58 -39.24 -6.86
CA ARG A 680 0.49 -38.63 -6.05
C ARG A 680 0.66 -37.14 -6.37
N ALA A 681 0.58 -36.75 -7.64
CA ALA A 681 0.78 -35.37 -8.07
C ALA A 681 -0.42 -34.47 -7.72
N GLU A 682 -1.63 -35.01 -7.77
CA GLU A 682 -2.89 -34.28 -7.60
C GLU A 682 -3.71 -34.86 -6.42
N PRO A 683 -3.62 -34.28 -5.21
CA PRO A 683 -4.26 -34.82 -4.01
C PRO A 683 -5.78 -34.98 -4.12
N ALA A 684 -6.46 -34.04 -4.78
CA ALA A 684 -7.91 -34.09 -5.00
C ALA A 684 -8.31 -35.30 -5.85
N PHE A 685 -7.54 -35.60 -6.90
CA PHE A 685 -7.73 -36.78 -7.74
C PHE A 685 -7.41 -38.06 -6.97
N GLY A 686 -6.30 -38.09 -6.22
CA GLY A 686 -5.92 -39.24 -5.39
C GLY A 686 -6.99 -39.63 -4.37
N ALA A 687 -7.57 -38.64 -3.67
CA ALA A 687 -8.65 -38.86 -2.71
C ALA A 687 -9.93 -39.40 -3.38
N LEU A 688 -10.26 -38.93 -4.59
CA LEU A 688 -11.39 -39.43 -5.37
C LEU A 688 -11.19 -40.90 -5.77
N VAL A 689 -10.00 -41.25 -6.26
CA VAL A 689 -9.69 -42.65 -6.63
C VAL A 689 -9.72 -43.56 -5.39
N ALA A 690 -9.21 -43.11 -4.24
CA ALA A 690 -9.29 -43.86 -2.99
C ALA A 690 -10.75 -44.09 -2.53
N ARG A 691 -11.62 -43.06 -2.61
CA ARG A 691 -13.05 -43.23 -2.33
C ARG A 691 -13.72 -44.20 -3.30
N TRP A 692 -13.37 -44.15 -4.58
CA TRP A 692 -13.90 -45.07 -5.58
C TRP A 692 -13.51 -46.52 -5.30
N LEU A 693 -12.27 -46.76 -4.85
CA LEU A 693 -11.80 -48.10 -4.45
C LEU A 693 -12.64 -48.71 -3.32
N VAL A 694 -13.10 -47.88 -2.38
CA VAL A 694 -13.95 -48.31 -1.26
C VAL A 694 -15.41 -48.49 -1.67
N THR A 695 -15.93 -47.57 -2.49
CA THR A 695 -17.37 -47.51 -2.82
C THR A 695 -17.78 -48.45 -3.96
N ALA A 696 -16.86 -48.85 -4.84
CA ALA A 696 -17.12 -49.72 -5.98
C ALA A 696 -15.99 -50.73 -6.21
N GLU A 697 -15.62 -51.49 -5.18
CA GLU A 697 -14.44 -52.37 -5.17
C GLU A 697 -14.36 -53.32 -6.36
N ALA A 698 -15.47 -54.00 -6.71
CA ALA A 698 -15.50 -54.93 -7.85
C ALA A 698 -15.26 -54.25 -9.21
N GLU A 699 -15.74 -53.01 -9.38
CA GLU A 699 -15.55 -52.23 -10.61
C GLU A 699 -14.11 -51.69 -10.69
N ALA A 700 -13.54 -51.26 -9.57
CA ALA A 700 -12.17 -50.78 -9.51
C ALA A 700 -11.14 -51.93 -9.63
N ALA A 701 -11.43 -53.11 -9.08
CA ALA A 701 -10.61 -54.31 -9.22
C ALA A 701 -10.53 -54.82 -10.66
N ALA A 702 -11.52 -54.52 -11.49
CA ALA A 702 -11.51 -54.83 -12.92
C ALA A 702 -10.60 -53.89 -13.74
N LEU A 703 -10.20 -52.73 -13.17
CA LEU A 703 -9.44 -51.69 -13.87
C LEU A 703 -8.03 -51.47 -13.30
N LEU A 704 -7.82 -51.70 -11.99
CA LEU A 704 -6.55 -51.49 -11.31
C LEU A 704 -6.08 -52.76 -10.59
N GLY A 705 -4.86 -53.19 -10.89
CA GLY A 705 -4.17 -54.28 -10.23
C GLY A 705 -3.94 -54.05 -8.74
N PRO A 706 -3.74 -55.14 -7.95
CA PRO A 706 -3.68 -55.10 -6.49
C PRO A 706 -2.52 -54.25 -5.92
N SER A 707 -1.44 -54.04 -6.69
CA SER A 707 -0.31 -53.20 -6.28
C SER A 707 -0.60 -51.70 -6.44
N ALA A 708 -1.28 -51.30 -7.52
CA ALA A 708 -1.70 -49.91 -7.73
C ALA A 708 -2.74 -49.47 -6.68
N ARG A 709 -3.73 -50.34 -6.39
CA ARG A 709 -4.76 -50.08 -5.36
C ARG A 709 -4.16 -49.80 -3.98
N ARG A 710 -3.26 -50.68 -3.51
CA ARG A 710 -2.55 -50.48 -2.24
C ARG A 710 -1.75 -49.18 -2.20
N THR A 711 -1.14 -48.79 -3.31
CA THR A 711 -0.34 -47.55 -3.39
C THR A 711 -1.22 -46.31 -3.25
N VAL A 712 -2.36 -46.25 -3.95
CA VAL A 712 -3.30 -45.12 -3.87
C VAL A 712 -3.93 -45.02 -2.47
N GLU A 713 -4.34 -46.14 -1.88
CA GLU A 713 -4.85 -46.16 -0.49
C GLU A 713 -3.83 -45.65 0.52
N THR A 714 -2.56 -46.01 0.36
CA THR A 714 -1.47 -45.56 1.24
C THR A 714 -1.23 -44.06 1.11
N LEU A 715 -1.23 -43.53 -0.12
CA LEU A 715 -1.08 -42.09 -0.38
C LEU A 715 -2.23 -41.27 0.23
N SER A 716 -3.47 -41.78 0.14
CA SER A 716 -4.64 -41.11 0.72
C SER A 716 -4.62 -41.09 2.26
N ARG A 717 -4.09 -42.13 2.92
CA ARG A 717 -3.94 -42.15 4.38
C ARG A 717 -2.87 -41.17 4.86
N ALA A 718 -1.73 -41.11 4.18
CA ALA A 718 -0.66 -40.17 4.51
C ALA A 718 -1.05 -38.70 4.33
N ALA A 719 -1.95 -38.39 3.39
CA ALA A 719 -2.46 -37.03 3.18
C ALA A 719 -3.46 -36.57 4.25
N ALA A 720 -4.18 -37.50 4.89
CA ALA A 720 -5.13 -37.20 5.96
C ALA A 720 -4.47 -36.85 7.31
N ASP A 721 -3.19 -37.21 7.49
CA ASP A 721 -2.41 -36.93 8.71
C ASP A 721 -1.65 -35.57 8.65
N VAL A 722 -1.78 -34.80 7.56
CA VAL A 722 -1.00 -33.55 7.30
C VAL A 722 -1.87 -32.28 7.24
N THR A 723 -3.20 -32.41 7.31
CA THR A 723 -4.15 -31.28 7.45
C THR A 723 -4.65 -31.17 8.88
#